data_AF-A0A7X6YWR0-F1
#
_entry.id   AF-A0A7X6YWR0-F1
#
_cell.length_a   1.000
_cell.length_b   1.000
_cell.length_c   1.000
_cell.angle_alpha   90.00
_cell.angle_beta   90.00
_cell.angle_gamma   90.00
#
_symmetry.space_group_name_H-M   'P 1'
#
loop_
_entity.id
_entity.type
_entity.pdbx_description
1 polymer ?
#
loop_
_entity_poly.entity_id
_entity_poly.type
_entity_poly.pdbx_seq_one_letter_code
_entity_poly.pdbx_strand_id
1 'polypeptide(L)'
;GVQENVLQISALLGLGELLVSGHAAADTFVFDRAGDTIVHRQIATKSVRLEAGEGSIEEREVTTNEAGQAAITDQEVRQLARAGAELEALFGGPQDIEWAMDRDRRLVILQCRPLGVAIKPAEPVPEPQTAPLLRGGLCASQGMGAGSVHPVDERTALATVPDHAVVVARTAAPRYAEIMGRISGLITEVGSTTCHLASVAREFGVPMAVNLAGAIEALAPGEEVTLFVQEHPAVYPGILIDHHPVKRRIMDSSVHRTLRAVLDRVSPLQLTDPNDPSFQPENCASLHDIIRFAHEQSVREMFSLSAGAEEAAATVRLATHLPLVLNLIDLGGGLKSGLSTCDRVTADDFTSAPIQALWRGFTHPGINWSGTVQFDGSRFLTRLAASATSEFGPEPGGDSYALIGTDYLNLSAKFGYHFATLDTFCGDDPDHNYLSLHFSGGAGSLFGKTLRLQFLSKVLGELGCGVQIQGDLLEASLNRHSRADMLARLDQIGRLLASSRLLDMAIADQEDVDTLTSEFLAGNYDLLNRKDRIPLPGFYTHLGHWQHIEDQGAVCWLADGSRSLGTLSTGVSQLMSMTLGRSYQEMLDTIGAYYSFPLAIDKNGAVGDATLSLKVKPMSGCIDQAGGLVFGLRDTGNYWVLRINALEDNAVLFAFVDNKRVERARADLPITRGQWYTLEVAIKADTAACRVNGVTLFEHRAASSYHGHVGLWTKADSVTLFTGLTIENG
;
A
#
# COMPACT_ATOMS: atom_id res chain seq x y z
N GLY A 1 -4.24 16.26 -58.51
CA GLY A 1 -5.30 16.92 -59.29
C GLY A 1 -5.92 17.99 -58.43
N VAL A 2 -6.00 19.22 -58.92
CA VAL A 2 -6.73 20.43 -58.47
C VAL A 2 -6.73 20.83 -56.97
N GLN A 3 -6.73 19.93 -55.98
CA GLN A 3 -6.95 20.26 -54.56
C GLN A 3 -5.74 20.79 -53.77
N GLU A 4 -4.49 20.69 -54.26
CA GLU A 4 -3.30 21.17 -53.50
C GLU A 4 -3.09 22.71 -53.57
N ASN A 5 -3.69 23.38 -54.56
CA ASN A 5 -3.47 24.82 -54.80
C ASN A 5 -4.66 25.71 -54.45
N VAL A 6 -5.66 25.18 -53.77
CA VAL A 6 -6.93 25.88 -53.54
C VAL A 6 -7.05 26.32 -52.09
N LEU A 7 -7.44 27.58 -51.88
CA LEU A 7 -7.82 28.10 -50.57
C LEU A 7 -9.34 28.26 -50.50
N GLN A 8 -9.94 27.72 -49.45
CA GLN A 8 -11.36 27.94 -49.16
C GLN A 8 -11.51 29.02 -48.09
N ILE A 9 -12.32 30.04 -48.38
CA ILE A 9 -12.62 31.16 -47.49
C ILE A 9 -14.11 31.17 -47.18
N SER A 10 -14.46 31.18 -45.90
CA SER A 10 -15.85 31.33 -45.44
C SER A 10 -16.03 32.68 -44.76
N ALA A 11 -17.13 33.39 -45.07
CA ALA A 11 -17.38 34.74 -44.55
C ALA A 11 -18.85 34.98 -44.17
N LEU A 12 -19.08 35.71 -43.08
CA LEU A 12 -20.41 36.17 -42.65
C LEU A 12 -20.37 37.64 -42.23
N LEU A 13 -21.53 38.25 -42.02
CA LEU A 13 -21.65 39.61 -41.48
C LEU A 13 -21.64 39.55 -39.94
N GLY A 14 -20.85 40.41 -39.29
CA GLY A 14 -20.75 40.45 -37.83
C GLY A 14 -19.65 39.54 -37.26
N LEU A 15 -19.73 39.24 -35.96
CA LEU A 15 -18.74 38.40 -35.26
C LEU A 15 -18.84 36.92 -35.71
N GLY A 16 -17.67 36.29 -35.89
CA GLY A 16 -17.53 34.95 -36.48
C GLY A 16 -18.03 33.76 -35.65
N GLU A 17 -18.52 33.98 -34.42
CA GLU A 17 -18.94 32.90 -33.51
C GLU A 17 -20.05 32.01 -34.11
N LEU A 18 -20.98 32.59 -34.88
CA LEU A 18 -22.02 31.82 -35.57
C LEU A 18 -21.47 30.91 -36.69
N LEU A 19 -20.31 31.26 -37.28
CA LEU A 19 -19.63 30.44 -38.28
C LEU A 19 -18.98 29.23 -37.63
N VAL A 20 -18.27 29.47 -36.52
CA VAL A 20 -17.54 28.43 -35.77
C VAL A 20 -18.50 27.44 -35.12
N SER A 21 -19.60 27.94 -34.57
CA SER A 21 -20.65 27.13 -33.94
C SER A 21 -21.60 26.46 -34.93
N GLY A 22 -21.56 26.83 -36.23
CA GLY A 22 -22.36 26.22 -37.28
C GLY A 22 -23.83 26.64 -37.31
N HIS A 23 -24.18 27.77 -36.69
CA HIS A 23 -25.56 28.28 -36.57
C HIS A 23 -25.95 29.26 -37.68
N ALA A 24 -25.00 29.78 -38.48
CA ALA A 24 -25.28 30.67 -39.61
C ALA A 24 -24.74 30.12 -40.93
N ALA A 25 -25.49 30.39 -42.01
CA ALA A 25 -25.03 30.13 -43.36
C ALA A 25 -24.02 31.21 -43.78
N ALA A 26 -22.87 30.80 -44.30
CA ALA A 26 -21.76 31.67 -44.66
C ALA A 26 -21.50 31.67 -46.18
N ASP A 27 -21.01 32.79 -46.69
CA ASP A 27 -20.49 32.83 -48.06
C ASP A 27 -19.26 31.96 -48.15
N THR A 28 -19.15 31.23 -49.26
CA THR A 28 -18.00 30.37 -49.54
C THR A 28 -17.33 30.80 -50.83
N PHE A 29 -16.04 31.10 -50.74
CA PHE A 29 -15.18 31.41 -51.87
C PHE A 29 -14.08 30.35 -51.97
N VAL A 30 -13.90 29.82 -53.17
CA VAL A 30 -12.81 28.88 -53.48
C VAL A 30 -11.86 29.61 -54.42
N PHE A 31 -10.64 29.83 -53.94
CA PHE A 31 -9.62 30.61 -54.61
C PHE A 31 -8.50 29.69 -55.11
N ASP A 32 -8.29 29.67 -56.43
CA ASP A 32 -7.13 29.00 -57.02
C ASP A 32 -5.92 29.92 -56.94
N ARG A 33 -4.92 29.50 -56.14
CA ARG A 33 -3.68 30.25 -55.94
C ARG A 33 -2.81 30.27 -57.19
N ALA A 34 -2.87 29.23 -58.02
CA ALA A 34 -2.07 29.16 -59.24
C ALA A 34 -2.61 30.10 -60.32
N GLY A 35 -3.94 30.17 -60.43
CA GLY A 35 -4.64 31.05 -61.36
C GLY A 35 -4.92 32.47 -60.85
N ASP A 36 -4.67 32.79 -59.58
CA ASP A 36 -5.04 34.05 -58.90
C ASP A 36 -6.54 34.42 -59.10
N THR A 37 -7.41 33.40 -59.10
CA THR A 37 -8.83 33.55 -59.48
C THR A 37 -9.77 32.84 -58.50
N ILE A 38 -10.98 33.39 -58.36
CA ILE A 38 -12.07 32.73 -57.64
C ILE A 38 -12.72 31.74 -58.60
N VAL A 39 -12.53 30.44 -58.33
CA VAL A 39 -13.05 29.35 -59.18
C VAL A 39 -14.45 28.90 -58.79
N HIS A 40 -14.85 29.16 -57.54
CA HIS A 40 -16.22 28.92 -57.08
C HIS A 40 -16.64 29.98 -56.06
N ARG A 41 -17.90 30.44 -56.19
CA ARG A 41 -18.54 31.38 -55.28
C ARG A 41 -19.95 30.90 -54.97
N GLN A 42 -20.24 30.79 -53.69
CA GLN A 42 -21.59 30.57 -53.18
C GLN A 42 -21.92 31.66 -52.16
N ILE A 43 -22.95 32.45 -52.45
CA ILE A 43 -23.43 33.49 -51.55
C ILE A 43 -24.63 32.93 -50.78
N ALA A 44 -24.47 32.82 -49.47
CA ALA A 44 -25.51 32.33 -48.60
C ALA A 44 -26.44 33.49 -48.17
N THR A 45 -27.73 33.18 -48.00
CA THR A 45 -28.68 34.10 -47.39
C THR A 45 -28.40 34.19 -45.89
N LYS A 46 -27.92 35.35 -45.45
CA LYS A 46 -27.57 35.61 -44.05
C LYS A 46 -28.80 36.18 -43.34
N SER A 47 -29.39 35.42 -42.42
CA SER A 47 -30.57 35.85 -41.66
C SER A 47 -30.22 36.68 -40.42
N VAL A 48 -29.08 36.40 -39.79
CA VAL A 48 -28.66 36.97 -38.52
C VAL A 48 -27.19 37.37 -38.54
N ARG A 49 -26.84 38.37 -37.73
CA ARG A 49 -25.45 38.80 -37.47
C ARG A 49 -25.26 39.10 -35.99
N LEU A 50 -24.08 38.80 -35.47
CA LEU A 50 -23.68 39.19 -34.11
C LEU A 50 -22.94 40.53 -34.14
N GLU A 51 -23.36 41.46 -33.30
CA GLU A 51 -22.74 42.76 -33.11
C GLU A 51 -22.26 42.94 -31.66
N ALA A 52 -21.10 43.55 -31.48
CA ALA A 52 -20.62 43.95 -30.15
C ALA A 52 -21.34 45.23 -29.70
N GLY A 53 -22.10 45.15 -28.59
CA GLY A 53 -22.70 46.27 -27.88
C GLY A 53 -21.84 46.75 -26.69
N GLU A 54 -22.39 47.63 -25.85
CA GLU A 54 -21.72 48.06 -24.60
C GLU A 54 -21.70 46.90 -23.59
N GLY A 55 -20.65 46.08 -23.64
CA GLY A 55 -20.41 44.99 -22.70
C GLY A 55 -21.21 43.70 -22.97
N SER A 56 -21.88 43.58 -24.12
CA SER A 56 -22.60 42.37 -24.53
C SER A 56 -22.47 42.13 -26.04
N ILE A 57 -22.75 40.89 -26.46
CA ILE A 57 -22.89 40.53 -27.86
C ILE A 57 -24.39 40.40 -28.13
N GLU A 58 -24.89 41.17 -29.09
CA GLU A 58 -26.30 41.16 -29.49
C GLU A 58 -26.47 40.49 -30.86
N GLU A 59 -27.45 39.61 -30.97
CA GLU A 59 -27.90 39.06 -32.25
C GLU A 59 -28.90 39.99 -32.91
N ARG A 60 -28.68 40.31 -34.19
CA ARG A 60 -29.56 41.19 -34.98
C ARG A 60 -29.92 40.55 -36.30
N GLU A 61 -31.18 40.73 -36.72
CA GLU A 61 -31.63 40.33 -38.04
C GLU A 61 -30.93 41.16 -39.12
N VAL A 62 -30.49 40.49 -40.19
CA VAL A 62 -29.88 41.14 -41.35
C VAL A 62 -31.00 41.65 -42.27
N THR A 63 -30.87 42.89 -42.74
CA THR A 63 -31.88 43.47 -43.64
C THR A 63 -31.95 42.67 -44.95
N THR A 64 -33.14 42.58 -45.56
CA THR A 64 -33.36 41.77 -46.78
C THR A 64 -32.46 42.16 -47.95
N ASN A 65 -31.99 43.41 -48.00
CA ASN A 65 -31.09 43.89 -49.04
C ASN A 65 -29.62 43.45 -48.82
N GLU A 66 -29.19 43.30 -47.56
CA GLU A 66 -27.84 42.84 -47.20
C GLU A 66 -27.74 41.31 -47.14
N ALA A 67 -28.85 40.62 -46.83
CA ALA A 67 -28.89 39.18 -46.63
C ALA A 67 -28.39 38.37 -47.84
N GLY A 68 -28.63 38.86 -49.06
CA GLY A 68 -28.20 38.24 -50.32
C GLY A 68 -26.89 38.76 -50.91
N GLN A 69 -26.20 39.68 -50.23
CA GLN A 69 -24.94 40.25 -50.70
C GLN A 69 -23.73 39.48 -50.15
N ALA A 70 -22.63 39.54 -50.89
CA ALA A 70 -21.35 38.97 -50.44
C ALA A 70 -20.81 39.73 -49.22
N ALA A 71 -20.43 39.02 -48.16
CA ALA A 71 -19.87 39.60 -46.94
C ALA A 71 -18.51 40.28 -47.18
N ILE A 72 -17.75 39.77 -48.16
CA ILE A 72 -16.45 40.31 -48.55
C ILE A 72 -16.36 40.47 -50.06
N THR A 73 -15.48 41.38 -50.47
CA THR A 73 -15.18 41.71 -51.87
C THR A 73 -14.11 40.79 -52.45
N ASP A 74 -14.03 40.72 -53.78
CA ASP A 74 -13.01 39.97 -54.50
C ASP A 74 -11.58 40.42 -54.18
N GLN A 75 -11.38 41.69 -53.81
CA GLN A 75 -10.07 42.20 -53.39
C GLN A 75 -9.68 41.64 -52.02
N GLU A 76 -10.63 41.52 -51.10
CA GLU A 76 -10.41 40.97 -49.76
C GLU A 76 -10.20 39.46 -49.79
N VAL A 77 -10.90 38.75 -50.69
CA VAL A 77 -10.64 37.33 -50.96
C VAL A 77 -9.18 37.13 -51.38
N ARG A 78 -8.64 37.98 -52.27
CA ARG A 78 -7.23 37.93 -52.66
C ARG A 78 -6.28 38.29 -51.51
N GLN A 79 -6.65 39.27 -50.67
CA GLN A 79 -5.85 39.64 -49.49
C GLN A 79 -5.74 38.47 -48.50
N LEU A 80 -6.86 37.80 -48.24
CA LEU A 80 -6.91 36.59 -47.42
C LEU A 80 -6.10 35.45 -48.03
N ALA A 81 -6.15 35.29 -49.36
CA ALA A 81 -5.36 34.28 -50.05
C ALA A 81 -3.85 34.48 -49.89
N ARG A 82 -3.38 35.72 -49.95
CA ARG A 82 -1.96 36.06 -49.71
C ARG A 82 -1.57 35.79 -48.26
N ALA A 83 -2.37 36.27 -47.30
CA ALA A 83 -2.12 36.03 -45.88
C ALA A 83 -2.10 34.53 -45.53
N GLY A 84 -3.02 33.74 -46.09
CA GLY A 84 -3.05 32.29 -45.91
C GLY A 84 -1.81 31.58 -46.45
N ALA A 85 -1.31 31.99 -47.62
CA ALA A 85 -0.09 31.43 -48.20
C ALA A 85 1.17 31.79 -47.38
N GLU A 86 1.24 33.02 -46.85
CA GLU A 86 2.32 33.45 -45.95
C GLU A 86 2.33 32.64 -44.65
N LEU A 87 1.16 32.42 -44.05
CA LEU A 87 1.01 31.62 -42.84
C LEU A 87 1.35 30.14 -43.08
N GLU A 88 0.90 29.56 -44.19
CA GLU A 88 1.26 28.19 -44.58
C GLU A 88 2.78 28.02 -44.77
N ALA A 89 3.44 28.97 -45.45
CA ALA A 89 4.88 28.96 -45.63
C ALA A 89 5.64 29.10 -44.30
N LEU A 90 5.15 29.96 -43.41
CA LEU A 90 5.74 30.19 -42.09
C LEU A 90 5.68 28.94 -41.20
N PHE A 91 4.56 28.22 -41.21
CA PHE A 91 4.33 27.06 -40.34
C PHE A 91 4.64 25.71 -41.01
N GLY A 92 5.04 25.70 -42.29
CA GLY A 92 5.53 24.52 -42.99
C GLY A 92 4.46 23.50 -43.37
N GLY A 93 3.19 23.91 -43.48
CA GLY A 93 2.09 23.03 -43.88
C GLY A 93 0.72 23.71 -43.82
N PRO A 94 -0.36 23.04 -44.27
CA PRO A 94 -1.70 23.63 -44.37
C PRO A 94 -2.22 24.16 -43.03
N GLN A 95 -2.87 25.33 -43.04
CA GLN A 95 -3.34 26.02 -41.85
C GLN A 95 -4.87 26.18 -41.83
N ASP A 96 -5.45 26.13 -40.63
CA ASP A 96 -6.80 26.55 -40.29
C ASP A 96 -6.72 27.95 -39.65
N ILE A 97 -7.34 28.95 -40.29
CA ILE A 97 -7.13 30.38 -39.98
C ILE A 97 -8.48 31.06 -39.69
N GLU A 98 -8.58 31.64 -38.50
CA GLU A 98 -9.69 32.53 -38.13
C GLU A 98 -9.26 33.98 -38.31
N TRP A 99 -10.14 34.76 -38.92
CA TRP A 99 -9.86 36.14 -39.30
C TRP A 99 -11.09 37.02 -39.10
N ALA A 100 -10.85 38.32 -38.96
CA ALA A 100 -11.88 39.34 -38.97
C ALA A 100 -11.48 40.50 -39.88
N MET A 101 -12.49 41.17 -40.41
CA MET A 101 -12.34 42.46 -41.08
C MET A 101 -12.86 43.54 -40.15
N ASP A 102 -12.01 44.49 -39.76
CA ASP A 102 -12.44 45.60 -38.91
C ASP A 102 -13.30 46.61 -39.68
N ARG A 103 -13.82 47.64 -38.97
CA ARG A 103 -14.66 48.69 -39.58
C ARG A 103 -13.91 49.51 -40.64
N ASP A 104 -12.59 49.56 -40.59
CA ASP A 104 -11.73 50.25 -41.56
C ASP A 104 -11.33 49.34 -42.74
N ARG A 105 -11.93 48.14 -42.83
CA ARG A 105 -11.60 47.09 -43.80
C ARG A 105 -10.14 46.64 -43.76
N ARG A 106 -9.57 46.56 -42.55
CA ARG A 106 -8.28 45.93 -42.30
C ARG A 106 -8.46 44.47 -41.88
N LEU A 107 -7.71 43.60 -42.53
CA LEU A 107 -7.64 42.18 -42.19
C LEU A 107 -6.88 42.00 -40.88
N VAL A 108 -7.50 41.32 -39.92
CA VAL A 108 -6.91 40.90 -38.65
C VAL A 108 -6.96 39.38 -38.57
N ILE A 109 -5.81 38.75 -38.34
CA ILE A 109 -5.73 37.32 -38.05
C ILE A 109 -5.97 37.12 -36.56
N LEU A 110 -6.97 36.33 -36.21
CA LEU A 110 -7.38 36.08 -34.83
C LEU A 110 -6.73 34.80 -34.29
N GLN A 111 -6.71 33.75 -35.11
CA GLN A 111 -6.14 32.46 -34.74
C GLN A 111 -5.55 31.77 -35.98
N CYS A 112 -4.47 31.02 -35.80
CA CYS A 112 -3.87 30.17 -36.83
C CYS A 112 -3.39 28.89 -36.18
N ARG A 113 -3.74 27.73 -36.74
CA ARG A 113 -3.29 26.42 -36.26
C ARG A 113 -3.10 25.43 -37.42
N PRO A 114 -2.25 24.39 -37.26
CA PRO A 114 -2.10 23.36 -38.28
C PRO A 114 -3.43 22.69 -38.61
N LEU A 115 -3.75 22.61 -39.90
CA LEU A 115 -4.92 21.90 -40.39
C LEU A 115 -4.66 20.39 -40.22
N GLY A 116 -5.23 19.78 -39.17
CA GLY A 116 -5.01 18.39 -38.76
C GLY A 116 -5.57 17.31 -39.70
N VAL A 117 -5.62 17.58 -41.00
CA VAL A 117 -6.13 16.65 -42.02
C VAL A 117 -4.97 15.79 -42.50
N ALA A 118 -4.95 14.52 -42.09
CA ALA A 118 -4.23 13.51 -42.86
C ALA A 118 -4.97 13.37 -44.20
N ILE A 119 -4.51 14.09 -45.24
CA ILE A 119 -5.02 13.92 -46.60
C ILE A 119 -4.53 12.55 -47.08
N LYS A 120 -5.23 11.49 -46.70
CA LYS A 120 -5.26 10.30 -47.54
C LYS A 120 -6.17 10.65 -48.71
N PRO A 121 -5.70 10.64 -49.97
CA PRO A 121 -6.62 10.69 -51.09
C PRO A 121 -7.61 9.54 -50.91
N ALA A 122 -8.89 9.87 -50.70
CA ALA A 122 -9.93 8.87 -50.67
C ALA A 122 -9.94 8.20 -52.05
N GLU A 123 -10.04 6.88 -52.09
CA GLU A 123 -10.35 6.19 -53.34
C GLU A 123 -11.69 6.76 -53.84
N PRO A 124 -11.78 7.20 -55.11
CA PRO A 124 -12.99 7.80 -55.63
C PRO A 124 -14.11 6.76 -55.56
N VAL A 125 -15.05 7.00 -54.65
CA VAL A 125 -16.26 6.21 -54.53
C VAL A 125 -17.13 6.52 -55.73
N PRO A 126 -17.51 5.53 -56.56
CA PRO A 126 -18.36 5.78 -57.72
C PRO A 126 -19.73 6.28 -57.26
N GLU A 127 -20.19 7.36 -57.87
CA GLU A 127 -21.52 7.90 -57.61
C GLU A 127 -22.60 6.88 -58.04
N PRO A 128 -23.66 6.68 -57.24
CA PRO A 128 -24.77 5.82 -57.62
C PRO A 128 -25.42 6.24 -58.95
N GLN A 129 -25.77 5.28 -59.80
CA GLN A 129 -26.44 5.52 -61.09
C GLN A 129 -27.95 5.78 -60.97
N THR A 130 -28.49 5.77 -59.75
CA THR A 130 -29.92 6.02 -59.45
C THR A 130 -30.20 7.53 -59.41
N ALA A 131 -31.44 7.97 -59.61
CA ALA A 131 -31.80 9.37 -59.41
C ALA A 131 -31.79 9.74 -57.90
N PRO A 132 -31.18 10.88 -57.50
CA PRO A 132 -31.17 11.31 -56.11
C PRO A 132 -32.53 11.87 -55.66
N LEU A 133 -32.88 11.66 -54.40
CA LEU A 133 -34.00 12.32 -53.70
C LEU A 133 -33.73 13.80 -53.51
N LEU A 134 -32.49 14.14 -53.16
CA LEU A 134 -32.05 15.51 -52.90
C LEU A 134 -30.60 15.67 -53.36
N ARG A 135 -30.28 16.82 -53.95
CA ARG A 135 -28.92 17.17 -54.35
C ARG A 135 -28.65 18.65 -54.06
N GLY A 136 -27.46 18.95 -53.56
CA GLY A 136 -27.03 20.31 -53.25
C GLY A 136 -26.12 20.35 -52.03
N GLY A 137 -26.02 21.52 -51.42
CA GLY A 137 -25.17 21.72 -50.25
C GLY A 137 -23.67 21.60 -50.52
N LEU A 138 -22.91 21.47 -49.45
CA LEU A 138 -21.46 21.49 -49.41
C LEU A 138 -20.91 20.25 -48.72
N CYS A 139 -19.78 19.76 -49.21
CA CYS A 139 -19.05 18.66 -48.60
C CYS A 139 -18.27 19.12 -47.38
N ALA A 140 -18.72 18.72 -46.19
CA ALA A 140 -17.96 18.89 -44.96
C ALA A 140 -17.00 17.71 -44.72
N SER A 141 -17.46 16.47 -44.93
CA SER A 141 -16.67 15.25 -44.82
C SER A 141 -17.04 14.28 -45.93
N GLN A 142 -16.06 13.86 -46.74
CA GLN A 142 -16.29 13.02 -47.91
C GLN A 142 -16.60 11.58 -47.51
N GLY A 143 -17.41 10.90 -48.32
CA GLY A 143 -17.66 9.48 -48.21
C GLY A 143 -19.07 9.09 -48.61
N MET A 144 -19.43 7.85 -48.32
CA MET A 144 -20.76 7.31 -48.60
C MET A 144 -21.24 6.52 -47.39
N GLY A 145 -22.48 6.75 -46.99
CA GLY A 145 -23.07 6.19 -45.79
C GLY A 145 -24.54 5.88 -45.98
N ALA A 146 -25.01 4.75 -45.46
CA ALA A 146 -26.40 4.34 -45.60
C ALA A 146 -27.02 3.92 -44.27
N GLY A 147 -28.31 4.22 -44.12
CA GLY A 147 -29.09 3.92 -42.93
C GLY A 147 -30.45 4.61 -42.92
N SER A 148 -31.21 4.36 -41.85
CA SER A 148 -32.51 5.00 -41.65
C SER A 148 -32.34 6.48 -41.30
N VAL A 149 -33.11 7.35 -41.94
CA VAL A 149 -33.18 8.79 -41.65
C VAL A 149 -33.68 9.00 -40.22
N HIS A 150 -32.90 9.74 -39.42
CA HIS A 150 -33.28 10.09 -38.07
C HIS A 150 -33.16 11.60 -37.85
N PRO A 151 -34.27 12.36 -37.93
CA PRO A 151 -34.25 13.79 -37.69
C PRO A 151 -33.95 14.08 -36.21
N VAL A 152 -33.09 15.05 -35.97
CA VAL A 152 -32.73 15.51 -34.62
C VAL A 152 -32.86 17.02 -34.50
N ASP A 153 -33.35 17.45 -33.35
CA ASP A 153 -33.43 18.85 -32.93
C ASP A 153 -32.75 19.05 -31.57
N GLU A 154 -32.75 20.27 -31.04
CA GLU A 154 -32.15 20.63 -29.73
C GLU A 154 -32.70 19.82 -28.54
N ARG A 155 -33.93 19.32 -28.63
CA ARG A 155 -34.61 18.60 -27.54
C ARG A 155 -34.44 17.09 -27.64
N THR A 156 -33.97 16.59 -28.78
CA THR A 156 -33.81 15.17 -29.02
C THR A 156 -32.74 14.57 -28.12
N ALA A 157 -33.09 13.54 -27.34
CA ALA A 157 -32.11 12.81 -26.54
C ALA A 157 -31.19 11.99 -27.45
N LEU A 158 -29.92 12.41 -27.60
CA LEU A 158 -28.99 11.80 -28.56
C LEU A 158 -28.73 10.30 -28.32
N ALA A 159 -28.91 9.83 -27.09
CA ALA A 159 -28.84 8.41 -26.76
C ALA A 159 -29.88 7.55 -27.51
N THR A 160 -31.00 8.14 -27.94
CA THR A 160 -32.08 7.45 -28.66
C THR A 160 -31.83 7.28 -30.16
N VAL A 161 -30.79 7.94 -30.70
CA VAL A 161 -30.42 7.80 -32.11
C VAL A 161 -29.94 6.36 -32.36
N PRO A 162 -30.55 5.64 -33.32
CA PRO A 162 -30.12 4.29 -33.68
C PRO A 162 -28.70 4.26 -34.23
N ASP A 163 -27.99 3.17 -33.97
CA ASP A 163 -26.70 2.92 -34.62
C ASP A 163 -26.90 2.82 -36.14
N HIS A 164 -25.92 3.31 -36.89
CA HIS A 164 -25.90 3.36 -38.35
C HIS A 164 -26.97 4.26 -39.00
N ALA A 165 -27.67 5.11 -38.23
CA ALA A 165 -28.63 6.06 -38.79
C ALA A 165 -27.97 7.14 -39.68
N VAL A 166 -28.74 7.70 -40.61
CA VAL A 166 -28.40 8.95 -41.32
C VAL A 166 -29.11 10.09 -40.59
N VAL A 167 -28.36 10.88 -39.85
CA VAL A 167 -28.91 11.95 -39.01
C VAL A 167 -29.18 13.19 -39.84
N VAL A 168 -30.35 13.78 -39.67
CA VAL A 168 -30.75 15.02 -40.34
C VAL A 168 -31.04 16.09 -39.29
N ALA A 169 -30.36 17.23 -39.36
CA ALA A 169 -30.52 18.31 -38.38
C ALA A 169 -30.67 19.67 -39.08
N ARG A 170 -31.23 20.66 -38.37
CA ARG A 170 -31.32 22.03 -38.89
C ARG A 170 -29.96 22.71 -38.96
N THR A 171 -29.22 22.70 -37.85
CA THR A 171 -27.91 23.36 -37.69
C THR A 171 -26.81 22.34 -37.37
N ALA A 172 -25.55 22.69 -37.59
CA ALA A 172 -24.40 21.85 -37.26
C ALA A 172 -23.95 21.99 -35.79
N ALA A 173 -24.87 21.74 -34.85
CA ALA A 173 -24.63 21.96 -33.41
C ALA A 173 -23.53 21.05 -32.82
N PRO A 174 -22.65 21.55 -31.93
CA PRO A 174 -21.52 20.78 -31.37
C PRO A 174 -21.90 19.47 -30.68
N ARG A 175 -23.10 19.39 -30.07
CA ARG A 175 -23.58 18.19 -29.36
C ARG A 175 -23.64 16.93 -30.21
N TYR A 176 -23.79 17.06 -31.53
CA TYR A 176 -23.82 15.90 -32.41
C TYR A 176 -22.47 15.15 -32.50
N ALA A 177 -21.39 15.73 -31.95
CA ALA A 177 -20.11 15.03 -31.80
C ALA A 177 -20.25 13.75 -30.94
N GLU A 178 -21.17 13.72 -29.97
CA GLU A 178 -21.39 12.56 -29.07
C GLU A 178 -21.81 11.28 -29.82
N ILE A 179 -22.51 11.44 -30.94
CA ILE A 179 -23.05 10.31 -31.72
C ILE A 179 -22.23 10.00 -32.98
N MET A 180 -21.17 10.78 -33.27
CA MET A 180 -20.41 10.64 -34.51
C MET A 180 -19.81 9.24 -34.69
N GLY A 181 -19.41 8.59 -33.60
CA GLY A 181 -18.88 7.22 -33.65
C GLY A 181 -19.93 6.11 -33.89
N ARG A 182 -21.21 6.46 -34.00
CA ARG A 182 -22.33 5.51 -34.09
C ARG A 182 -23.18 5.67 -35.36
N ILE A 183 -23.13 6.83 -36.03
CA ILE A 183 -24.00 7.14 -37.18
C ILE A 183 -23.30 6.88 -38.52
N SER A 184 -24.08 6.63 -39.57
CA SER A 184 -23.55 6.38 -40.92
C SER A 184 -23.42 7.66 -41.76
N GLY A 185 -24.05 8.76 -41.36
CA GLY A 185 -23.96 10.03 -42.07
C GLY A 185 -24.67 11.16 -41.33
N LEU A 186 -24.29 12.40 -41.64
CA LEU A 186 -24.89 13.61 -41.07
C LEU A 186 -25.24 14.62 -42.17
N ILE A 187 -26.48 15.10 -42.14
CA ILE A 187 -27.00 16.09 -43.07
C ILE A 187 -27.47 17.30 -42.25
N THR A 188 -27.03 18.51 -42.61
CA THR A 188 -27.54 19.75 -42.02
C THR A 188 -28.05 20.74 -43.07
N GLU A 189 -29.15 21.43 -42.77
CA GLU A 189 -29.69 22.50 -43.63
C GLU A 189 -28.90 23.81 -43.53
N VAL A 190 -28.27 24.04 -42.38
CA VAL A 190 -27.43 25.20 -42.08
C VAL A 190 -26.11 24.72 -41.47
N GLY A 191 -24.99 25.22 -41.98
CA GLY A 191 -23.67 24.96 -41.42
C GLY A 191 -22.51 25.44 -42.29
N SER A 192 -21.30 25.26 -41.78
CA SER A 192 -20.06 25.54 -42.50
C SER A 192 -19.21 24.28 -42.62
N THR A 193 -18.47 24.13 -43.72
CA THR A 193 -17.49 23.04 -43.89
C THR A 193 -16.26 23.21 -42.99
N THR A 194 -16.12 24.37 -42.32
CA THR A 194 -15.02 24.69 -41.40
C THR A 194 -15.42 24.62 -39.93
N CYS A 195 -16.67 24.29 -39.60
CA CYS A 195 -17.10 24.20 -38.20
C CYS A 195 -16.41 23.02 -37.47
N HIS A 196 -16.38 23.07 -36.13
CA HIS A 196 -15.78 22.01 -35.31
C HIS A 196 -16.35 20.62 -35.64
N LEU A 197 -17.67 20.54 -35.87
CA LEU A 197 -18.35 19.28 -36.19
C LEU A 197 -17.88 18.67 -37.52
N ALA A 198 -17.52 19.50 -38.51
CA ALA A 198 -16.96 19.03 -39.79
C ALA A 198 -15.60 18.35 -39.60
N SER A 199 -14.76 18.89 -38.73
CA SER A 199 -13.47 18.27 -38.36
C SER A 199 -13.67 16.94 -37.64
N VAL A 200 -14.62 16.88 -36.70
CA VAL A 200 -14.98 15.62 -36.01
C VAL A 200 -15.50 14.59 -37.02
N ALA A 201 -16.38 14.97 -37.94
CA ALA A 201 -16.88 14.05 -38.97
C ALA A 201 -15.75 13.45 -39.83
N ARG A 202 -14.76 14.26 -40.23
CA ARG A 202 -13.58 13.79 -40.97
C ARG A 202 -12.72 12.81 -40.16
N GLU A 203 -12.55 13.09 -38.87
CA GLU A 203 -11.77 12.25 -37.96
C GLU A 203 -12.39 10.86 -37.79
N PHE A 204 -13.71 10.81 -37.66
CA PHE A 204 -14.47 9.56 -37.57
C PHE A 204 -14.74 8.91 -38.94
N GLY A 205 -14.42 9.59 -40.04
CA GLY A 205 -14.70 9.12 -41.40
C GLY A 205 -16.19 9.04 -41.72
N VAL A 206 -17.01 9.85 -41.05
CA VAL A 206 -18.46 9.93 -41.27
C VAL A 206 -18.73 10.93 -42.40
N PRO A 207 -19.47 10.54 -43.46
CA PRO A 207 -19.89 11.46 -44.51
C PRO A 207 -20.80 12.56 -43.95
N MET A 208 -20.48 13.81 -44.26
CA MET A 208 -21.22 14.96 -43.75
C MET A 208 -21.51 16.00 -44.85
N ALA A 209 -22.79 16.25 -45.09
CA ALA A 209 -23.28 17.31 -45.97
C ALA A 209 -23.85 18.47 -45.16
N VAL A 210 -23.46 19.70 -45.49
CA VAL A 210 -23.98 20.92 -44.86
C VAL A 210 -24.63 21.81 -45.90
N ASN A 211 -25.52 22.72 -45.49
CA ASN A 211 -26.27 23.60 -46.40
C ASN A 211 -27.12 22.84 -47.45
N LEU A 212 -27.57 21.63 -47.12
CA LEU A 212 -28.49 20.87 -47.96
C LEU A 212 -29.94 21.29 -47.65
N ALA A 213 -30.34 22.42 -48.20
CA ALA A 213 -31.65 23.02 -47.93
C ALA A 213 -32.81 22.08 -48.30
N GLY A 214 -33.82 22.01 -47.43
CA GLY A 214 -35.01 21.18 -47.64
C GLY A 214 -34.82 19.71 -47.23
N ALA A 215 -33.69 19.33 -46.65
CA ALA A 215 -33.43 17.96 -46.24
C ALA A 215 -34.38 17.46 -45.15
N ILE A 216 -34.81 18.32 -44.22
CA ILE A 216 -35.72 17.92 -43.14
C ILE A 216 -37.12 17.62 -43.68
N GLU A 217 -37.56 18.38 -44.69
CA GLU A 217 -38.88 18.22 -45.30
C GLU A 217 -38.91 17.10 -46.34
N ALA A 218 -37.81 16.92 -47.08
CA ALA A 218 -37.72 15.95 -48.18
C ALA A 218 -37.47 14.51 -47.73
N LEU A 219 -36.88 14.29 -46.54
CA LEU A 219 -36.49 12.97 -46.05
C LEU A 219 -37.39 12.53 -44.89
N ALA A 220 -38.10 11.41 -45.06
CA ALA A 220 -39.05 10.96 -44.06
C ALA A 220 -38.35 10.23 -42.89
N PRO A 221 -38.78 10.41 -41.62
CA PRO A 221 -38.22 9.65 -40.49
C PRO A 221 -38.33 8.14 -40.71
N GLY A 222 -37.23 7.42 -40.53
CA GLY A 222 -37.14 5.97 -40.74
C GLY A 222 -36.94 5.55 -42.19
N GLU A 223 -36.98 6.47 -43.16
CA GLU A 223 -36.70 6.16 -44.56
C GLU A 223 -35.25 5.69 -44.72
N GLU A 224 -35.06 4.58 -45.43
CA GLU A 224 -33.72 4.11 -45.75
C GLU A 224 -33.14 4.92 -46.90
N VAL A 225 -31.99 5.54 -46.65
CA VAL A 225 -31.31 6.39 -47.64
C VAL A 225 -29.82 6.08 -47.70
N THR A 226 -29.21 6.44 -48.83
CA THR A 226 -27.76 6.48 -49.00
C THR A 226 -27.31 7.91 -49.22
N LEU A 227 -26.54 8.44 -48.27
CA LEU A 227 -25.87 9.72 -48.36
C LEU A 227 -24.55 9.54 -49.11
N PHE A 228 -24.37 10.28 -50.21
CA PHE A 228 -23.13 10.37 -50.96
C PHE A 228 -22.59 11.79 -50.87
N VAL A 229 -21.38 11.95 -50.32
CA VAL A 229 -20.74 13.26 -50.12
C VAL A 229 -19.41 13.30 -50.85
N GLN A 230 -19.41 14.00 -51.99
CA GLN A 230 -18.24 14.46 -52.73
C GLN A 230 -18.46 15.92 -53.14
N GLU A 231 -17.95 16.36 -54.31
CA GLU A 231 -18.12 17.75 -54.79
C GLU A 231 -19.58 18.23 -54.80
N HIS A 232 -20.52 17.33 -55.08
CA HIS A 232 -21.96 17.61 -55.06
C HIS A 232 -22.69 16.59 -54.19
N PRO A 233 -22.92 16.89 -52.89
CA PRO A 233 -23.63 15.99 -52.00
C PRO A 233 -25.03 15.65 -52.53
N ALA A 234 -25.38 14.37 -52.41
CA ALA A 234 -26.65 13.86 -52.86
C ALA A 234 -27.15 12.75 -51.92
N VAL A 235 -28.47 12.67 -51.78
CA VAL A 235 -29.16 11.63 -51.02
C VAL A 235 -29.93 10.77 -51.99
N TYR A 236 -29.72 9.45 -51.93
CA TYR A 236 -30.34 8.47 -52.80
C TYR A 236 -31.35 7.61 -52.03
N PRO A 237 -32.42 7.14 -52.69
CA PRO A 237 -33.37 6.25 -52.04
C PRO A 237 -32.77 4.85 -51.82
N GLY A 238 -33.05 4.27 -50.66
CA GLY A 238 -32.64 2.92 -50.27
C GLY A 238 -31.18 2.82 -49.79
N ILE A 239 -30.82 1.62 -49.34
CA ILE A 239 -29.46 1.24 -48.95
C ILE A 239 -28.75 0.70 -50.20
N LEU A 240 -27.85 1.50 -50.77
CA LEU A 240 -27.12 1.16 -52.00
C LEU A 240 -25.73 0.58 -51.70
N ILE A 241 -25.35 0.52 -50.43
CA ILE A 241 -24.02 0.15 -49.95
C ILE A 241 -24.17 -0.75 -48.73
N ASP A 242 -23.29 -1.73 -48.57
CA ASP A 242 -23.24 -2.48 -47.33
C ASP A 242 -22.90 -1.54 -46.16
N HIS A 243 -23.55 -1.73 -45.01
CA HIS A 243 -23.25 -0.94 -43.80
C HIS A 243 -21.77 -1.10 -43.46
N HIS A 244 -20.95 -0.11 -43.81
CA HIS A 244 -19.58 -0.09 -43.37
C HIS A 244 -19.56 0.26 -41.88
N PRO A 245 -18.98 -0.60 -41.00
CA PRO A 245 -18.81 -0.23 -39.61
C PRO A 245 -17.95 1.02 -39.57
N VAL A 246 -18.49 2.11 -38.99
CA VAL A 246 -17.73 3.31 -38.67
C VAL A 246 -16.48 2.83 -37.94
N LYS A 247 -15.30 3.04 -38.53
CA LYS A 247 -14.05 2.67 -37.87
C LYS A 247 -14.04 3.45 -36.56
N ARG A 248 -14.20 2.78 -35.42
CA ARG A 248 -13.93 3.35 -34.10
C ARG A 248 -12.44 3.67 -34.02
N ARG A 249 -12.02 4.76 -34.66
CA ARG A 249 -10.73 5.39 -34.44
C ARG A 249 -10.81 6.26 -33.21
N ILE A 250 -11.17 5.65 -32.07
CA ILE A 250 -10.72 6.22 -30.80
C ILE A 250 -9.19 6.17 -30.82
N MET A 251 -8.61 5.08 -31.31
CA MET A 251 -7.18 5.02 -31.59
C MET A 251 -6.78 5.96 -32.73
N ASP A 252 -5.79 6.81 -32.45
CA ASP A 252 -5.18 7.85 -33.31
C ASP A 252 -5.97 9.16 -33.51
N SER A 253 -7.11 9.34 -32.82
CA SER A 253 -7.77 10.64 -32.74
C SER A 253 -6.85 11.69 -32.10
N SER A 254 -7.08 12.97 -32.37
CA SER A 254 -6.39 14.09 -31.72
C SER A 254 -6.49 13.99 -30.20
N VAL A 255 -7.67 13.68 -29.68
CA VAL A 255 -7.93 13.48 -28.25
C VAL A 255 -7.19 12.25 -27.71
N HIS A 256 -7.22 11.12 -28.42
CA HIS A 256 -6.48 9.93 -27.99
C HIS A 256 -4.97 10.10 -28.06
N ARG A 257 -4.45 10.81 -29.06
CA ARG A 257 -3.02 11.13 -29.14
C ARG A 257 -2.60 12.04 -27.99
N THR A 258 -3.40 13.05 -27.66
CA THR A 258 -3.18 13.92 -26.49
C THR A 258 -3.26 13.12 -25.19
N LEU A 259 -4.31 12.34 -25.00
CA LEU A 259 -4.50 11.52 -23.80
C LEU A 259 -3.41 10.46 -23.66
N ARG A 260 -2.97 9.83 -24.75
CA ARG A 260 -1.86 8.87 -24.75
C ARG A 260 -0.54 9.56 -24.43
N ALA A 261 -0.25 10.71 -25.03
CA ALA A 261 0.94 11.49 -24.73
C ALA A 261 0.97 11.96 -23.25
N VAL A 262 -0.18 12.31 -22.69
CA VAL A 262 -0.31 12.62 -21.25
C VAL A 262 -0.13 11.36 -20.40
N LEU A 263 -0.82 10.26 -20.75
CA LEU A 263 -0.72 8.99 -20.03
C LEU A 263 0.71 8.46 -20.00
N ASP A 264 1.47 8.56 -21.09
CA ASP A 264 2.87 8.16 -21.18
C ASP A 264 3.78 8.99 -20.25
N ARG A 265 3.34 10.19 -19.84
CA ARG A 265 4.04 11.04 -18.85
C ARG A 265 3.46 10.97 -17.44
N VAL A 266 2.37 10.23 -17.23
CA VAL A 266 1.69 10.14 -15.93
C VAL A 266 1.81 8.75 -15.35
N SER A 267 1.48 7.70 -16.11
CA SER A 267 1.28 6.35 -15.59
C SER A 267 2.52 5.44 -15.54
N PRO A 268 3.45 5.45 -16.51
CA PRO A 268 4.56 4.49 -16.53
C PRO A 268 5.42 4.59 -15.27
N LEU A 269 5.76 3.45 -14.67
CA LEU A 269 6.71 3.36 -13.57
C LEU A 269 8.00 2.75 -14.09
N GLN A 270 9.02 3.57 -14.32
CA GLN A 270 10.34 3.17 -14.80
C GLN A 270 11.35 3.10 -13.65
N LEU A 271 11.17 3.92 -12.61
CA LEU A 271 11.97 3.90 -11.40
C LEU A 271 11.47 2.85 -10.42
N THR A 272 11.73 1.57 -10.71
CA THR A 272 11.23 0.45 -9.90
C THR A 272 12.17 0.03 -8.78
N ASP A 273 13.49 0.03 -9.02
CA ASP A 273 14.52 -0.39 -8.06
C ASP A 273 15.24 0.84 -7.47
N PRO A 274 15.05 1.13 -6.17
CA PRO A 274 15.76 2.20 -5.48
C PRO A 274 17.29 2.08 -5.53
N ASN A 275 17.82 0.87 -5.56
CA ASN A 275 19.27 0.63 -5.48
C ASN A 275 19.96 0.72 -6.84
N ASP A 276 19.20 0.86 -7.92
CA ASP A 276 19.75 1.05 -9.26
C ASP A 276 20.47 2.42 -9.34
N PRO A 277 21.68 2.50 -9.93
CA PRO A 277 22.39 3.77 -10.13
C PRO A 277 21.59 4.80 -10.94
N SER A 278 20.61 4.36 -11.73
CA SER A 278 19.68 5.20 -12.47
C SER A 278 18.54 5.76 -11.61
N PHE A 279 18.41 5.40 -10.34
CA PHE A 279 17.43 5.96 -9.41
C PHE A 279 17.80 7.38 -8.96
N GLN A 280 17.71 8.33 -9.89
CA GLN A 280 18.08 9.74 -9.71
C GLN A 280 16.98 10.67 -10.23
N PRO A 281 16.88 11.91 -9.71
CA PRO A 281 15.85 12.87 -10.14
C PRO A 281 15.82 13.07 -11.66
N GLU A 282 16.98 13.05 -12.29
CA GLU A 282 17.17 13.30 -13.73
C GLU A 282 16.57 12.19 -14.60
N ASN A 283 16.32 11.01 -14.02
CA ASN A 283 15.76 9.84 -14.71
C ASN A 283 14.25 9.68 -14.44
N CYS A 284 13.60 10.60 -13.74
CA CYS A 284 12.14 10.61 -13.60
C CYS A 284 11.47 10.97 -14.93
N ALA A 285 10.88 9.98 -15.61
CA ALA A 285 10.26 10.17 -16.92
C ALA A 285 8.75 10.41 -16.85
N SER A 286 8.13 10.10 -15.71
CA SER A 286 6.68 10.23 -15.49
C SER A 286 6.33 10.83 -14.12
N LEU A 287 5.06 11.22 -13.94
CA LEU A 287 4.53 11.65 -12.66
C LEU A 287 4.56 10.53 -11.60
N HIS A 288 4.35 9.28 -12.01
CA HIS A 288 4.46 8.11 -11.14
C HIS A 288 5.91 7.87 -10.68
N ASP A 289 6.89 8.10 -11.56
CA ASP A 289 8.32 8.07 -11.23
C ASP A 289 8.68 9.18 -10.23
N ILE A 290 8.16 10.39 -10.40
CA ILE A 290 8.36 11.50 -9.46
C ILE A 290 7.79 11.15 -8.09
N ILE A 291 6.57 10.60 -8.03
CA ILE A 291 5.94 10.17 -6.77
C ILE A 291 6.78 9.05 -6.11
N ARG A 292 7.21 8.06 -6.89
CA ARG A 292 8.03 6.94 -6.39
C ARG A 292 9.40 7.42 -5.90
N PHE A 293 10.05 8.31 -6.65
CA PHE A 293 11.33 8.89 -6.28
C PHE A 293 11.19 9.75 -5.01
N ALA A 294 10.19 10.64 -4.95
CA ALA A 294 9.94 11.48 -3.78
C ALA A 294 9.59 10.64 -2.54
N HIS A 295 8.80 9.57 -2.70
CA HIS A 295 8.51 8.61 -1.64
C HIS A 295 9.80 7.93 -1.15
N GLU A 296 10.61 7.40 -2.06
CA GLU A 296 11.88 6.75 -1.72
C GLU A 296 12.88 7.72 -1.07
N GLN A 297 12.99 8.97 -1.55
CA GLN A 297 13.83 9.98 -0.89
C GLN A 297 13.29 10.37 0.49
N SER A 298 11.96 10.43 0.67
CA SER A 298 11.37 10.69 1.99
C SER A 298 11.66 9.54 2.96
N VAL A 299 11.60 8.31 2.47
CA VAL A 299 11.95 7.09 3.20
C VAL A 299 13.45 7.08 3.54
N ARG A 300 14.33 7.38 2.58
CA ARG A 300 15.77 7.53 2.81
C ARG A 300 16.11 8.65 3.76
N GLU A 301 15.46 9.79 3.65
CA GLU A 301 15.68 10.93 4.54
C GLU A 301 15.16 10.64 5.94
N MET A 302 14.02 9.97 6.08
CA MET A 302 13.55 9.43 7.35
C MET A 302 14.59 8.49 8.00
N PHE A 303 15.30 7.69 7.18
CA PHE A 303 16.42 6.86 7.65
C PHE A 303 17.73 7.64 7.87
N SER A 304 18.03 8.68 7.09
CA SER A 304 19.15 9.62 7.26
C SER A 304 19.01 10.42 8.56
N LEU A 305 17.81 10.88 8.85
CA LEU A 305 17.44 11.50 10.12
C LEU A 305 17.70 10.56 11.29
N SER A 306 17.49 9.24 11.14
CA SER A 306 17.86 8.27 12.19
C SER A 306 19.38 8.10 12.39
N ALA A 307 20.19 8.44 11.38
CA ALA A 307 21.67 8.43 11.46
C ALA A 307 22.24 9.80 11.90
N GLY A 308 21.52 10.90 11.70
CA GLY A 308 21.86 12.26 12.14
C GLY A 308 21.14 12.74 13.40
N ALA A 309 20.27 11.92 14.00
CA ALA A 309 19.50 12.23 15.21
C ALA A 309 20.34 12.17 16.49
N GLU A 310 21.50 12.81 16.51
CA GLU A 310 22.14 13.19 17.77
C GLU A 310 21.52 14.48 18.36
N GLU A 311 20.79 15.33 17.61
CA GLU A 311 20.43 16.66 18.15
C GLU A 311 19.02 17.28 17.89
N ALA A 312 18.04 16.67 17.19
CA ALA A 312 16.81 17.44 16.83
C ALA A 312 15.42 16.82 17.04
N ALA A 313 15.27 15.51 17.31
CA ALA A 313 13.98 14.92 17.66
C ALA A 313 14.02 14.45 19.12
N ALA A 314 13.01 14.79 19.93
CA ALA A 314 12.87 14.24 21.27
C ALA A 314 12.59 12.73 21.17
N THR A 315 13.64 11.92 21.12
CA THR A 315 13.54 10.46 21.13
C THR A 315 13.39 9.98 22.56
N VAL A 316 12.45 9.07 22.80
CA VAL A 316 12.20 8.48 24.11
C VAL A 316 12.71 7.04 24.12
N ARG A 317 13.54 6.67 25.09
CA ARG A 317 14.08 5.31 25.15
C ARG A 317 13.11 4.33 25.79
N LEU A 318 12.85 3.20 25.13
CA LEU A 318 12.04 2.13 25.71
C LEU A 318 12.85 1.36 26.77
N ALA A 319 12.33 1.31 27.99
CA ALA A 319 12.81 0.41 29.02
C ALA A 319 12.24 -0.99 28.77
N THR A 320 13.12 -1.94 28.48
CA THR A 320 12.77 -3.33 28.21
C THR A 320 13.86 -4.28 28.70
N HIS A 321 13.45 -5.49 29.08
CA HIS A 321 14.34 -6.60 29.42
C HIS A 321 14.84 -7.35 28.17
N LEU A 322 14.27 -7.06 27.00
CA LEU A 322 14.70 -7.64 25.73
C LEU A 322 16.10 -7.13 25.37
N PRO A 323 16.96 -7.96 24.74
CA PRO A 323 18.27 -7.54 24.25
C PRO A 323 18.14 -6.68 22.98
N LEU A 324 17.35 -5.62 23.05
CA LEU A 324 17.02 -4.67 21.98
C LEU A 324 17.03 -3.27 22.57
N VAL A 325 17.85 -2.38 22.01
CA VAL A 325 17.79 -0.95 22.32
C VAL A 325 16.84 -0.31 21.32
N LEU A 326 15.67 0.15 21.80
CA LEU A 326 14.64 0.78 20.98
C LEU A 326 14.36 2.22 21.46
N ASN A 327 14.58 3.17 20.56
CA ASN A 327 14.22 4.58 20.73
C ASN A 327 12.92 4.87 19.97
N LEU A 328 12.03 5.66 20.56
CA LEU A 328 10.69 5.93 20.06
C LEU A 328 10.55 7.40 19.66
N ILE A 329 9.87 7.64 18.54
CA ILE A 329 9.46 8.96 18.07
C ILE A 329 7.94 8.94 17.95
N ASP A 330 7.25 9.68 18.82
CA ASP A 330 5.77 9.75 18.80
C ASP A 330 5.30 10.86 17.85
N LEU A 331 4.58 10.45 16.79
CA LEU A 331 3.95 11.32 15.80
C LEU A 331 2.58 11.85 16.28
N GLY A 332 2.07 11.33 17.40
CA GLY A 332 0.77 11.68 17.98
C GLY A 332 -0.09 10.45 18.24
N GLY A 333 -0.49 10.28 19.50
CA GLY A 333 -1.33 9.18 19.95
C GLY A 333 -0.61 7.82 19.99
N GLY A 334 0.72 7.79 19.82
CA GLY A 334 1.55 6.61 20.00
C GLY A 334 1.77 6.24 21.47
N LEU A 335 1.98 7.26 22.32
CA LEU A 335 2.17 7.14 23.77
C LEU A 335 1.05 7.83 24.56
N LYS A 336 0.90 7.47 25.84
CA LYS A 336 0.04 8.22 26.77
C LYS A 336 0.48 9.70 26.83
N SER A 337 -0.50 10.58 27.01
CA SER A 337 -0.31 12.03 27.01
C SER A 337 0.79 12.49 27.98
N GLY A 338 1.74 13.29 27.47
CA GLY A 338 2.83 13.88 28.24
C GLY A 338 4.10 13.03 28.35
N LEU A 339 4.15 11.84 27.72
CA LEU A 339 5.32 10.94 27.78
C LEU A 339 6.26 11.06 26.57
N SER A 340 5.89 11.84 25.55
CA SER A 340 6.70 12.05 24.34
C SER A 340 7.98 12.88 24.56
N THR A 341 8.16 13.46 25.75
CA THR A 341 9.34 14.26 26.13
C THR A 341 10.07 13.69 27.34
N CYS A 342 9.74 12.48 27.79
CA CYS A 342 10.42 11.82 28.91
C CYS A 342 11.68 11.09 28.45
N ASP A 343 12.63 10.86 29.35
CA ASP A 343 13.87 10.13 28.99
C ASP A 343 13.59 8.64 28.70
N ARG A 344 12.61 8.06 29.39
CA ARG A 344 12.28 6.63 29.32
C ARG A 344 10.79 6.35 29.46
N VAL A 345 10.31 5.36 28.70
CA VAL A 345 8.94 4.82 28.79
C VAL A 345 8.94 3.30 28.86
N THR A 346 7.81 2.69 29.21
CA THR A 346 7.62 1.23 29.24
C THR A 346 6.59 0.81 28.18
N ALA A 347 6.48 -0.50 27.91
CA ALA A 347 5.49 -1.00 26.97
C ALA A 347 4.03 -0.74 27.43
N ASP A 348 3.80 -0.61 28.74
CA ASP A 348 2.49 -0.25 29.30
C ASP A 348 2.06 1.18 28.90
N ASP A 349 2.99 2.00 28.39
CA ASP A 349 2.74 3.40 28.00
C ASP A 349 2.32 3.57 26.54
N PHE A 350 2.33 2.48 25.77
CA PHE A 350 1.84 2.48 24.40
C PHE A 350 0.33 2.67 24.36
N THR A 351 -0.13 3.55 23.47
CA THR A 351 -1.55 3.73 23.13
C THR A 351 -1.85 3.28 21.70
N SER A 352 -0.83 3.28 20.83
CA SER A 352 -0.94 2.82 19.45
C SER A 352 -1.17 1.30 19.37
N ALA A 353 -2.24 0.90 18.68
CA ALA A 353 -2.59 -0.51 18.54
C ALA A 353 -1.53 -1.32 17.75
N PRO A 354 -0.94 -0.81 16.66
CA PRO A 354 0.14 -1.51 15.95
C PRO A 354 1.33 -1.89 16.82
N ILE A 355 1.93 -0.94 17.55
CA ILE A 355 3.11 -1.25 18.37
C ILE A 355 2.75 -2.19 19.51
N GLN A 356 1.58 -2.06 20.12
CA GLN A 356 1.10 -3.01 21.12
C GLN A 356 1.00 -4.42 20.54
N ALA A 357 0.43 -4.57 19.34
CA ALA A 357 0.31 -5.87 18.68
C ALA A 357 1.67 -6.50 18.38
N LEU A 358 2.60 -5.74 17.81
CA LEU A 358 3.96 -6.22 17.55
C LEU A 358 4.67 -6.61 18.85
N TRP A 359 4.53 -5.77 19.88
CA TRP A 359 5.20 -5.97 21.17
C TRP A 359 4.68 -7.21 21.89
N ARG A 360 3.36 -7.48 21.85
CA ARG A 360 2.78 -8.76 22.32
C ARG A 360 3.45 -9.97 21.66
N GLY A 361 3.80 -9.84 20.38
CA GLY A 361 4.54 -10.86 19.65
C GLY A 361 5.96 -11.04 20.17
N PHE A 362 6.71 -9.94 20.37
CA PHE A 362 8.07 -10.00 20.93
C PHE A 362 8.13 -10.56 22.36
N THR A 363 7.15 -10.23 23.20
CA THR A 363 7.10 -10.65 24.60
C THR A 363 6.25 -11.89 24.82
N HIS A 364 5.86 -12.59 23.75
CA HIS A 364 5.00 -13.77 23.86
C HIS A 364 5.64 -14.81 24.80
N PRO A 365 4.90 -15.39 25.75
CA PRO A 365 5.45 -16.27 26.78
C PRO A 365 6.04 -17.58 26.25
N GLY A 366 5.83 -17.92 24.98
CA GLY A 366 6.50 -19.06 24.35
C GLY A 366 7.91 -18.75 23.80
N ILE A 367 8.34 -17.49 23.83
CA ILE A 367 9.59 -17.02 23.23
C ILE A 367 10.66 -16.87 24.30
N ASN A 368 11.85 -17.39 24.00
CA ASN A 368 12.99 -17.30 24.89
C ASN A 368 14.08 -16.39 24.33
N TRP A 369 14.33 -15.27 25.02
CA TRP A 369 15.38 -14.31 24.67
C TRP A 369 16.76 -14.67 25.23
N SER A 370 16.83 -15.61 26.17
CA SER A 370 18.06 -16.01 26.87
C SER A 370 19.02 -16.89 26.06
N GLY A 371 18.79 -17.02 24.75
CA GLY A 371 19.63 -17.79 23.81
C GLY A 371 21.08 -17.30 23.78
N THR A 372 21.85 -17.68 24.81
CA THR A 372 23.27 -17.92 24.76
C THR A 372 23.37 -19.29 24.12
N VAL A 373 23.71 -19.31 22.83
CA VAL A 373 24.38 -20.50 22.27
C VAL A 373 25.49 -20.81 23.28
N GLN A 374 25.51 -22.00 23.87
CA GLN A 374 26.65 -22.45 24.67
C GLN A 374 27.87 -22.34 23.76
N PHE A 375 28.58 -21.22 23.90
CA PHE A 375 29.80 -20.96 23.18
C PHE A 375 30.84 -21.86 23.83
N ASP A 376 31.10 -23.00 23.21
CA ASP A 376 32.37 -23.68 23.35
C ASP A 376 33.47 -22.66 23.01
N GLY A 377 34.05 -22.03 24.04
CA GLY A 377 34.92 -20.86 23.91
C GLY A 377 36.11 -21.09 22.98
N SER A 378 36.46 -22.36 22.77
CA SER A 378 37.47 -22.78 21.80
C SER A 378 37.05 -22.50 20.34
N ARG A 379 35.78 -22.69 19.98
CA ARG A 379 35.28 -22.57 18.60
C ARG A 379 34.97 -21.12 18.23
N PHE A 380 34.60 -20.26 19.20
CA PHE A 380 34.44 -18.82 18.98
C PHE A 380 35.77 -18.12 18.70
N LEU A 381 36.79 -18.37 19.52
CA LEU A 381 38.14 -17.83 19.31
C LEU A 381 38.73 -18.30 17.97
N THR A 382 38.46 -19.54 17.58
CA THR A 382 38.91 -20.07 16.28
C THR A 382 38.21 -19.38 15.11
N ARG A 383 36.92 -19.03 15.23
CA ARG A 383 36.19 -18.29 14.18
C ARG A 383 36.54 -16.80 14.16
N LEU A 384 36.80 -16.19 15.31
CA LEU A 384 37.33 -14.82 15.41
C LEU A 384 38.73 -14.72 14.78
N ALA A 385 39.57 -15.73 14.98
CA ALA A 385 40.88 -15.81 14.34
C ALA A 385 40.77 -16.00 12.82
N ALA A 386 39.74 -16.71 12.34
CA ALA A 386 39.47 -16.88 10.91
C ALA A 386 38.79 -15.64 10.26
N SER A 387 38.07 -14.83 11.04
CA SER A 387 37.45 -13.58 10.57
C SER A 387 38.38 -12.37 10.66
N ALA A 388 39.52 -12.49 11.33
CA ALA A 388 40.56 -11.44 11.35
C ALA A 388 41.23 -11.22 9.97
N THR A 389 40.89 -12.03 8.96
CA THR A 389 41.45 -11.96 7.60
C THR A 389 40.44 -11.53 6.52
N SER A 390 39.21 -11.11 6.87
CA SER A 390 38.19 -10.73 5.88
C SER A 390 37.57 -9.34 6.12
N GLU A 391 37.62 -8.50 5.10
CA GLU A 391 36.96 -7.18 4.98
C GLU A 391 35.42 -7.28 5.00
N PHE A 392 34.80 -7.33 6.18
CA PHE A 392 33.33 -7.17 6.30
C PHE A 392 32.94 -6.27 7.47
N GLY A 393 32.38 -5.10 7.15
CA GLY A 393 31.23 -4.44 7.82
C GLY A 393 31.39 -3.88 9.25
N PRO A 394 30.53 -2.92 9.65
CA PRO A 394 30.63 -2.22 10.94
C PRO A 394 30.30 -3.13 12.12
N GLU A 395 30.73 -2.71 13.31
CA GLU A 395 30.62 -3.45 14.57
C GLU A 395 29.19 -3.98 14.87
N PRO A 396 29.05 -5.10 15.61
CA PRO A 396 27.75 -5.62 15.99
C PRO A 396 27.04 -4.67 16.96
N GLY A 397 25.83 -4.25 16.62
CA GLY A 397 24.97 -3.45 17.50
C GLY A 397 24.86 -1.98 17.09
N GLY A 398 23.62 -1.51 17.02
CA GLY A 398 23.28 -0.11 16.85
C GLY A 398 21.86 0.13 17.35
N ASP A 399 21.50 1.38 17.60
CA ASP A 399 20.19 1.73 18.10
C ASP A 399 19.10 1.39 17.08
N SER A 400 18.01 0.79 17.58
CA SER A 400 16.78 0.59 16.83
C SER A 400 15.85 1.78 17.07
N TYR A 401 15.05 2.12 16.06
CA TYR A 401 14.13 3.25 16.13
C TYR A 401 12.72 2.81 15.74
N ALA A 402 11.71 3.35 16.41
CA ALA A 402 10.33 3.22 15.94
C ALA A 402 9.63 4.59 15.90
N LEU A 403 9.00 4.89 14.78
CA LEU A 403 8.05 5.98 14.65
C LEU A 403 6.66 5.41 14.92
N ILE A 404 5.96 6.00 15.88
CA ILE A 404 4.65 5.53 16.32
C ILE A 404 3.62 6.64 16.17
N GLY A 405 2.49 6.30 15.55
CA GLY A 405 1.28 7.11 15.55
C GLY A 405 0.09 6.27 15.99
N THR A 406 -1.07 6.90 16.15
CA THR A 406 -2.31 6.23 16.64
C THR A 406 -2.57 4.89 15.93
N ASP A 407 -2.51 4.88 14.60
CA ASP A 407 -2.76 3.70 13.75
C ASP A 407 -1.56 3.35 12.85
N TYR A 408 -0.38 3.92 13.12
CA TYR A 408 0.82 3.78 12.29
C TYR A 408 2.01 3.32 13.12
N LEU A 409 2.84 2.44 12.53
CA LEU A 409 4.11 2.01 13.09
C LEU A 409 5.13 1.84 11.97
N ASN A 410 6.27 2.52 12.10
CA ASN A 410 7.47 2.22 11.35
C ASN A 410 8.56 1.81 12.34
N LEU A 411 9.06 0.59 12.26
CA LEU A 411 10.11 0.04 13.11
C LEU A 411 11.33 -0.28 12.24
N SER A 412 12.48 0.26 12.64
CA SER A 412 13.80 -0.15 12.17
C SER A 412 14.50 -0.86 13.33
N ALA A 413 14.48 -2.20 13.31
CA ALA A 413 15.03 -3.05 14.35
C ALA A 413 16.38 -3.67 13.93
N LYS A 414 17.40 -3.44 14.76
CA LYS A 414 18.74 -4.02 14.63
C LYS A 414 18.94 -5.11 15.68
N PHE A 415 18.72 -6.37 15.30
CA PHE A 415 18.91 -7.52 16.18
C PHE A 415 20.33 -8.09 16.02
N GLY A 416 21.33 -7.38 16.56
CA GLY A 416 22.73 -7.77 16.44
C GLY A 416 23.23 -7.69 14.99
N TYR A 417 23.25 -8.83 14.28
CA TYR A 417 23.73 -8.94 12.90
C TYR A 417 22.59 -8.98 11.85
N HIS A 418 21.34 -8.89 12.29
CA HIS A 418 20.15 -8.91 11.44
C HIS A 418 19.44 -7.55 11.48
N PHE A 419 18.95 -7.12 10.32
CA PHE A 419 18.22 -5.87 10.15
C PHE A 419 16.80 -6.19 9.69
N ALA A 420 15.82 -5.65 10.40
CA ALA A 420 14.40 -5.79 10.06
C ALA A 420 13.74 -4.42 10.06
N THR A 421 13.13 -4.06 8.93
CA THR A 421 12.35 -2.83 8.79
C THR A 421 10.90 -3.21 8.57
N LEU A 422 10.01 -2.70 9.40
CA LEU A 422 8.58 -2.97 9.35
C LEU A 422 7.82 -1.66 9.28
N ASP A 423 6.97 -1.51 8.29
CA ASP A 423 6.14 -0.34 8.07
C ASP A 423 4.68 -0.77 7.97
N THR A 424 3.79 -0.18 8.76
CA THR A 424 2.39 -0.61 8.78
C THR A 424 1.42 0.50 9.18
N PHE A 425 0.26 0.48 8.53
CA PHE A 425 -0.90 1.29 8.86
C PHE A 425 -2.11 0.37 9.11
N CYS A 426 -2.76 0.55 10.26
CA CYS A 426 -3.87 -0.27 10.75
C CYS A 426 -5.07 0.60 11.15
N GLY A 427 -5.67 1.27 10.18
CA GLY A 427 -6.88 2.06 10.33
C GLY A 427 -8.18 1.24 10.18
N ASP A 428 -9.31 1.92 10.34
CA ASP A 428 -10.64 1.28 10.30
C ASP A 428 -11.10 0.95 8.86
N ASP A 429 -10.57 1.65 7.85
CA ASP A 429 -10.83 1.39 6.44
C ASP A 429 -9.86 0.33 5.88
N PRO A 430 -10.33 -0.88 5.54
CA PRO A 430 -9.46 -1.94 5.04
C PRO A 430 -8.66 -1.55 3.80
N ASP A 431 -9.20 -0.73 2.91
CA ASP A 431 -8.56 -0.41 1.62
C ASP A 431 -7.27 0.41 1.77
N HIS A 432 -7.11 1.10 2.90
CA HIS A 432 -5.91 1.88 3.23
C HIS A 432 -4.89 1.10 4.08
N ASN A 433 -5.26 -0.06 4.60
CA ASN A 433 -4.40 -0.83 5.49
C ASN A 433 -3.32 -1.56 4.72
N TYR A 434 -2.08 -1.44 5.20
CA TYR A 434 -0.91 -2.10 4.64
C TYR A 434 0.11 -2.50 5.69
N LEU A 435 0.93 -3.48 5.33
CA LEU A 435 2.12 -3.89 6.06
C LEU A 435 3.22 -4.19 5.03
N SER A 436 4.41 -3.67 5.27
CA SER A 436 5.61 -3.94 4.51
C SER A 436 6.73 -4.33 5.47
N LEU A 437 7.33 -5.50 5.27
CA LEU A 437 8.45 -6.02 6.06
C LEU A 437 9.63 -6.27 5.14
N HIS A 438 10.78 -5.67 5.47
CA HIS A 438 12.06 -5.94 4.84
C HIS A 438 12.97 -6.60 5.87
N PHE A 439 13.64 -7.67 5.50
CA PHE A 439 14.51 -8.42 6.38
C PHE A 439 15.81 -8.80 5.68
N SER A 440 16.95 -8.49 6.28
CA SER A 440 18.27 -8.80 5.71
C SER A 440 19.36 -9.02 6.76
N GLY A 441 20.50 -9.55 6.31
CA GLY A 441 21.71 -9.68 7.10
C GLY A 441 21.89 -11.04 7.81
N GLY A 442 22.96 -11.12 8.62
CA GLY A 442 23.19 -12.20 9.57
C GLY A 442 24.62 -12.64 9.81
N ALA A 443 24.81 -13.42 10.87
CA ALA A 443 26.11 -13.94 11.30
C ALA A 443 26.37 -15.39 10.82
N GLY A 444 25.34 -16.06 10.29
CA GLY A 444 25.43 -17.41 9.74
C GLY A 444 26.13 -17.49 8.38
N SER A 445 26.40 -18.73 7.95
CA SER A 445 26.90 -19.00 6.60
C SER A 445 25.87 -18.58 5.54
N LEU A 446 26.30 -18.34 4.29
CA LEU A 446 25.40 -18.06 3.17
C LEU A 446 24.28 -19.11 3.05
N PHE A 447 24.62 -20.38 3.28
CA PHE A 447 23.68 -21.49 3.30
C PHE A 447 22.64 -21.36 4.43
N GLY A 448 23.09 -21.12 5.66
CA GLY A 448 22.18 -20.95 6.81
C GLY A 448 21.29 -19.71 6.70
N LYS A 449 21.81 -18.60 6.16
CA LYS A 449 21.01 -17.42 5.82
C LYS A 449 19.89 -17.75 4.84
N THR A 450 20.23 -18.49 3.78
CA THR A 450 19.26 -18.94 2.76
C THR A 450 18.14 -19.78 3.38
N LEU A 451 18.49 -20.78 4.19
CA LEU A 451 17.49 -21.63 4.85
C LEU A 451 16.58 -20.85 5.80
N ARG A 452 17.14 -19.87 6.53
CA ARG A 452 16.32 -19.01 7.38
C ARG A 452 15.39 -18.11 6.56
N LEU A 453 15.85 -17.53 5.43
CA LEU A 453 14.97 -16.75 4.55
C LEU A 453 13.83 -17.60 4.00
N GLN A 454 14.09 -18.87 3.66
CA GLN A 454 13.05 -19.81 3.26
C GLN A 454 12.06 -20.10 4.40
N PHE A 455 12.54 -20.29 5.63
CA PHE A 455 11.69 -20.44 6.82
C PHE A 455 10.77 -19.22 7.01
N LEU A 456 11.35 -18.01 7.01
CA LEU A 456 10.61 -16.76 7.13
C LEU A 456 9.57 -16.62 6.01
N SER A 457 9.98 -16.92 4.76
CA SER A 457 9.10 -16.85 3.59
C SER A 457 7.92 -17.81 3.68
N LYS A 458 8.14 -19.06 4.13
CA LYS A 458 7.06 -20.03 4.33
C LYS A 458 6.06 -19.55 5.38
N VAL A 459 6.54 -19.09 6.54
CA VAL A 459 5.66 -18.59 7.61
C VAL A 459 4.89 -17.35 7.14
N LEU A 460 5.56 -16.39 6.52
CA LEU A 460 4.92 -15.16 6.02
C LEU A 460 3.89 -15.46 4.93
N GLY A 461 4.15 -16.45 4.06
CA GLY A 461 3.19 -16.93 3.07
C GLY A 461 1.93 -17.53 3.70
N GLU A 462 2.08 -18.35 4.75
CA GLU A 462 0.96 -18.90 5.53
C GLU A 462 0.18 -17.80 6.29
N LEU A 463 0.86 -16.73 6.70
CA LEU A 463 0.24 -15.52 7.23
C LEU A 463 -0.41 -14.65 6.14
N GLY A 464 -0.42 -15.08 4.88
CA GLY A 464 -1.07 -14.41 3.76
C GLY A 464 -0.31 -13.23 3.15
N CYS A 465 0.98 -13.08 3.47
CA CYS A 465 1.83 -12.04 2.87
C CYS A 465 2.30 -12.44 1.46
N GLY A 466 2.38 -11.49 0.54
CA GLY A 466 3.15 -11.65 -0.69
C GLY A 466 4.63 -11.50 -0.38
N VAL A 467 5.43 -12.53 -0.65
CA VAL A 467 6.87 -12.56 -0.30
C VAL A 467 7.74 -12.60 -1.55
N GLN A 468 8.80 -11.81 -1.56
CA GLN A 468 9.85 -11.80 -2.57
C GLN A 468 11.22 -11.92 -1.88
N ILE A 469 12.15 -12.60 -2.53
CA ILE A 469 13.53 -12.76 -2.03
C ILE A 469 14.48 -12.37 -3.14
N GLN A 470 15.38 -11.43 -2.85
CA GLN A 470 16.45 -10.99 -3.75
C GLN A 470 17.79 -11.06 -3.01
N GLY A 471 18.59 -12.08 -3.33
CA GLY A 471 19.85 -12.31 -2.63
C GLY A 471 19.62 -12.67 -1.16
N ASP A 472 20.07 -11.82 -0.25
CA ASP A 472 19.89 -11.96 1.20
C ASP A 472 18.80 -11.03 1.78
N LEU A 473 18.10 -10.29 0.92
CA LEU A 473 16.95 -9.47 1.26
C LEU A 473 15.64 -10.25 1.04
N LEU A 474 14.80 -10.27 2.07
CA LEU A 474 13.42 -10.72 2.01
C LEU A 474 12.49 -9.52 2.15
N GLU A 475 11.53 -9.42 1.24
CA GLU A 475 10.47 -8.43 1.25
C GLU A 475 9.13 -9.15 1.39
N ALA A 476 8.30 -8.71 2.32
CA ALA A 476 6.96 -9.24 2.50
C ALA A 476 5.95 -8.09 2.61
N SER A 477 4.84 -8.21 1.90
CA SER A 477 3.79 -7.19 1.88
C SER A 477 2.41 -7.79 2.13
N LEU A 478 1.54 -6.98 2.72
CA LEU A 478 0.13 -7.30 2.94
C LEU A 478 -0.70 -6.04 2.78
N ASN A 479 -1.81 -6.10 2.04
CA ASN A 479 -2.67 -4.95 1.77
C ASN A 479 -4.15 -5.34 1.88
N ARG A 480 -5.04 -4.37 2.11
CA ARG A 480 -6.50 -4.54 2.03
C ARG A 480 -7.11 -5.51 3.04
N HIS A 481 -6.67 -5.45 4.29
CA HIS A 481 -7.16 -6.29 5.38
C HIS A 481 -7.83 -5.46 6.48
N SER A 482 -8.75 -6.08 7.22
CA SER A 482 -9.40 -5.42 8.35
C SER A 482 -8.38 -5.06 9.44
N ARG A 483 -8.67 -4.03 10.24
CA ARG A 483 -7.83 -3.63 11.37
C ARG A 483 -7.52 -4.80 12.30
N ALA A 484 -8.52 -5.62 12.62
CA ALA A 484 -8.35 -6.77 13.51
C ALA A 484 -7.38 -7.81 12.91
N ASP A 485 -7.51 -8.11 11.62
CA ASP A 485 -6.62 -9.06 10.94
C ASP A 485 -5.19 -8.54 10.85
N MET A 486 -5.03 -7.23 10.58
CA MET A 486 -3.71 -6.57 10.55
C MET A 486 -3.00 -6.70 11.89
N LEU A 487 -3.69 -6.38 12.99
CA LEU A 487 -3.13 -6.48 14.34
C LEU A 487 -2.80 -7.93 14.74
N ALA A 488 -3.64 -8.90 14.34
CA ALA A 488 -3.38 -10.31 14.59
C ALA A 488 -2.13 -10.82 13.85
N ARG A 489 -1.94 -10.40 12.60
CA ARG A 489 -0.76 -10.74 11.79
C ARG A 489 0.49 -10.04 12.29
N LEU A 490 0.37 -8.80 12.75
CA LEU A 490 1.46 -8.04 13.34
C LEU A 490 1.99 -8.68 14.64
N ASP A 491 1.10 -9.25 15.46
CA ASP A 491 1.50 -10.10 16.60
C ASP A 491 2.30 -11.31 16.12
N GLN A 492 1.79 -12.08 15.14
CA GLN A 492 2.52 -13.23 14.59
C GLN A 492 3.87 -12.85 13.96
N ILE A 493 3.97 -11.72 13.28
CA ILE A 493 5.23 -11.19 12.73
C ILE A 493 6.20 -10.86 13.87
N GLY A 494 5.72 -10.25 14.96
CA GLY A 494 6.52 -10.05 16.16
C GLY A 494 7.09 -11.38 16.69
N ARG A 495 6.24 -12.41 16.81
CA ARG A 495 6.68 -13.76 17.25
C ARG A 495 7.70 -14.36 16.30
N LEU A 496 7.53 -14.18 14.99
CA LEU A 496 8.42 -14.70 13.96
C LEU A 496 9.80 -14.03 14.02
N LEU A 497 9.83 -12.71 14.09
CA LEU A 497 11.07 -11.94 14.20
C LEU A 497 11.84 -12.31 15.48
N ALA A 498 11.14 -12.44 16.60
CA ALA A 498 11.77 -12.78 17.88
C ALA A 498 12.28 -14.24 17.93
N SER A 499 11.52 -15.21 17.40
CA SER A 499 11.91 -16.63 17.38
C SER A 499 12.93 -16.99 16.30
N SER A 500 13.08 -16.16 15.25
CA SER A 500 14.01 -16.42 14.15
C SER A 500 15.45 -15.95 14.39
N ARG A 501 15.72 -15.34 15.54
CA ARG A 501 17.04 -14.84 15.93
C ARG A 501 18.07 -15.98 15.97
N LEU A 502 19.24 -15.77 15.36
CA LEU A 502 20.35 -16.75 15.27
C LEU A 502 20.02 -18.08 14.55
N LEU A 503 18.81 -18.23 13.97
CA LEU A 503 18.46 -19.46 13.25
C LEU A 503 19.37 -19.70 12.04
N ASP A 504 19.93 -18.66 11.44
CA ASP A 504 20.92 -18.75 10.36
C ASP A 504 22.20 -19.50 10.75
N MET A 505 22.44 -19.69 12.06
CA MET A 505 23.54 -20.48 12.60
C MET A 505 23.12 -21.88 13.09
N ALA A 506 21.82 -22.13 13.24
CA ALA A 506 21.28 -23.33 13.88
C ALA A 506 20.55 -24.28 12.90
N ILE A 507 19.95 -23.74 11.82
CA ILE A 507 19.24 -24.56 10.83
C ILE A 507 20.24 -25.44 10.07
N ALA A 508 19.98 -26.74 10.05
CA ALA A 508 20.89 -27.73 9.48
C ALA A 508 20.66 -27.96 7.98
N ASP A 509 19.39 -28.10 7.55
CA ASP A 509 19.00 -28.51 6.21
C ASP A 509 17.56 -28.06 5.85
N GLN A 510 17.08 -28.48 4.69
CA GLN A 510 15.76 -28.11 4.17
C GLN A 510 14.59 -28.78 4.91
N GLU A 511 14.76 -30.02 5.37
CA GLU A 511 13.72 -30.74 6.14
C GLU A 511 13.49 -30.07 7.50
N ASP A 512 14.58 -29.51 8.04
CA ASP A 512 14.53 -28.70 9.24
C ASP A 512 13.68 -27.43 9.07
N VAL A 513 13.70 -26.80 7.89
CA VAL A 513 12.86 -25.62 7.59
C VAL A 513 11.37 -25.95 7.69
N ASP A 514 10.93 -27.07 7.11
CA ASP A 514 9.52 -27.50 7.16
C ASP A 514 9.06 -27.85 8.58
N THR A 515 9.94 -28.48 9.34
CA THR A 515 9.71 -28.78 10.75
C THR A 515 9.55 -27.49 11.56
N LEU A 516 10.45 -26.52 11.38
CA LEU A 516 10.39 -25.22 12.06
C LEU A 516 9.13 -24.43 11.70
N THR A 517 8.72 -24.43 10.44
CA THR A 517 7.47 -23.80 10.01
C THR A 517 6.27 -24.45 10.71
N SER A 518 6.22 -25.78 10.77
CA SER A 518 5.13 -26.51 11.45
C SER A 518 5.10 -26.23 12.95
N GLU A 519 6.26 -26.22 13.62
CA GLU A 519 6.39 -25.88 15.04
C GLU A 519 5.91 -24.44 15.32
N PHE A 520 6.31 -23.48 14.49
CA PHE A 520 5.88 -22.08 14.62
C PHE A 520 4.36 -21.96 14.52
N LEU A 521 3.75 -22.58 13.51
CA LEU A 521 2.30 -22.56 13.30
C LEU A 521 1.52 -23.31 14.39
N ALA A 522 2.14 -24.32 15.00
CA ALA A 522 1.61 -25.02 16.19
C ALA A 522 1.80 -24.22 17.51
N GLY A 523 2.37 -23.02 17.43
CA GLY A 523 2.60 -22.14 18.58
C GLY A 523 3.82 -22.50 19.42
N ASN A 524 4.74 -23.32 18.91
CA ASN A 524 5.97 -23.68 19.60
C ASN A 524 7.14 -22.78 19.13
N TYR A 525 7.41 -21.73 19.90
CA TYR A 525 8.32 -20.65 19.47
C TYR A 525 9.78 -20.77 19.95
N ASP A 526 10.13 -21.74 20.80
CA ASP A 526 11.53 -22.03 21.17
C ASP A 526 12.22 -22.88 20.10
N LEU A 527 12.53 -22.24 18.98
CA LEU A 527 13.05 -22.90 17.77
C LEU A 527 14.54 -23.31 17.89
N LEU A 528 15.31 -22.67 18.78
CA LEU A 528 16.74 -22.91 18.95
C LEU A 528 17.04 -24.14 19.82
N ASN A 529 16.29 -24.35 20.92
CA ASN A 529 16.60 -25.41 21.89
C ASN A 529 15.74 -26.67 21.70
N ARG A 530 15.20 -26.88 20.50
CA ARG A 530 14.24 -27.96 20.20
C ARG A 530 14.73 -29.37 20.54
N LYS A 531 16.04 -29.66 20.43
CA LYS A 531 16.60 -31.00 20.65
C LYS A 531 16.71 -31.37 22.14
N ASP A 532 16.84 -30.38 23.00
CA ASP A 532 16.95 -30.56 24.45
C ASP A 532 15.60 -30.36 25.17
N ARG A 533 14.57 -29.93 24.42
CA ARG A 533 13.23 -29.71 24.92
C ARG A 533 12.52 -31.04 25.14
N ILE A 534 12.18 -31.34 26.39
CA ILE A 534 11.18 -32.36 26.72
C ILE A 534 9.83 -31.65 26.69
N PRO A 535 8.92 -31.97 25.75
CA PRO A 535 7.64 -31.29 25.67
C PRO A 535 6.82 -31.57 26.93
N LEU A 536 6.42 -30.51 27.64
CA LEU A 536 5.42 -30.60 28.70
C LEU A 536 4.06 -30.24 28.08
N PRO A 537 3.12 -31.20 27.91
CA PRO A 537 1.84 -30.93 27.26
C PRO A 537 1.09 -29.80 27.98
N GLY A 538 0.61 -28.82 27.21
CA GLY A 538 -0.10 -27.67 27.76
C GLY A 538 0.78 -26.52 28.27
N PHE A 539 2.11 -26.64 28.25
CA PHE A 539 3.02 -25.61 28.77
C PHE A 539 4.05 -25.11 27.75
N TYR A 540 4.45 -23.84 27.89
CA TYR A 540 5.72 -23.31 27.40
C TYR A 540 6.79 -23.50 28.50
N THR A 541 7.94 -24.08 28.17
CA THR A 541 8.99 -24.38 29.15
C THR A 541 10.20 -23.48 28.91
N HIS A 542 10.63 -22.72 29.92
CA HIS A 542 11.85 -21.92 29.89
C HIS A 542 12.81 -22.41 30.96
N LEU A 543 13.97 -22.89 30.53
CA LEU A 543 15.02 -23.43 31.41
C LEU A 543 14.54 -24.64 32.26
N GLY A 544 15.50 -25.46 32.67
CA GLY A 544 15.26 -26.64 33.49
C GLY A 544 14.68 -27.84 32.75
N HIS A 545 14.79 -29.01 33.39
CA HIS A 545 14.34 -30.27 32.84
C HIS A 545 12.95 -30.61 33.38
N TRP A 546 11.95 -30.48 32.53
CA TRP A 546 10.56 -30.79 32.85
C TRP A 546 10.17 -32.17 32.34
N GLN A 547 9.46 -32.95 33.16
CA GLN A 547 9.03 -34.29 32.80
C GLN A 547 7.60 -34.55 33.29
N HIS A 548 6.87 -35.34 32.52
CA HIS A 548 5.61 -35.90 32.95
C HIS A 548 5.88 -37.23 33.65
N ILE A 549 5.44 -37.37 34.91
CA ILE A 549 5.61 -38.59 35.68
C ILE A 549 4.30 -39.01 36.35
N GLU A 550 4.24 -40.27 36.76
CA GLU A 550 3.16 -40.79 37.60
C GLU A 550 3.69 -40.97 39.04
N ASP A 551 3.07 -40.28 40.00
CA ASP A 551 3.37 -40.42 41.43
C ASP A 551 2.11 -40.93 42.13
N GLN A 552 2.16 -42.15 42.67
CA GLN A 552 1.06 -42.77 43.42
C GLN A 552 -0.29 -42.81 42.67
N GLY A 553 -0.26 -42.99 41.34
CA GLY A 553 -1.45 -43.04 40.48
C GLY A 553 -2.00 -41.67 40.06
N ALA A 554 -1.32 -40.58 40.40
CA ALA A 554 -1.64 -39.23 39.93
C ALA A 554 -0.59 -38.76 38.92
N VAL A 555 -1.08 -38.16 37.84
CA VAL A 555 -0.24 -37.47 36.86
C VAL A 555 0.34 -36.21 37.49
N CYS A 556 1.67 -36.12 37.49
CA CYS A 556 2.43 -35.00 38.04
C CYS A 556 3.42 -34.47 37.00
N TRP A 557 3.74 -33.18 37.13
CA TRP A 557 4.85 -32.55 36.43
C TRP A 557 6.05 -32.46 37.36
N LEU A 558 7.20 -32.95 36.92
CA LEU A 558 8.47 -32.93 37.63
C LEU A 558 9.37 -31.85 37.02
N ALA A 559 9.86 -30.94 37.85
CA ALA A 559 11.05 -30.14 37.53
C ALA A 559 12.27 -30.81 38.17
N ASP A 560 13.25 -31.22 37.36
CA ASP A 560 14.48 -31.87 37.80
C ASP A 560 15.68 -30.92 37.66
N GLY A 561 15.95 -30.14 38.71
CA GLY A 561 17.12 -29.25 38.80
C GLY A 561 18.44 -29.98 39.10
N SER A 562 18.43 -31.27 39.45
CA SER A 562 19.65 -31.99 39.86
C SER A 562 20.72 -32.04 38.76
N ARG A 563 20.30 -31.93 37.50
CA ARG A 563 21.17 -31.95 36.31
C ARG A 563 21.84 -30.60 36.03
N SER A 564 21.39 -29.51 36.65
CA SER A 564 21.93 -28.16 36.48
C SER A 564 23.27 -27.95 37.20
N LEU A 565 23.65 -28.86 38.12
CA LEU A 565 24.92 -28.88 38.83
C LEU A 565 25.94 -29.76 38.10
N GLY A 566 26.63 -29.20 37.11
CA GLY A 566 27.87 -29.82 36.63
C GLY A 566 28.88 -29.92 37.78
N THR A 567 29.28 -31.14 38.16
CA THR A 567 30.44 -31.51 39.01
C THR A 567 30.95 -30.47 40.03
N LEU A 568 30.07 -29.92 40.87
CA LEU A 568 30.49 -29.28 42.12
C LEU A 568 30.20 -30.27 43.24
N SER A 569 31.25 -30.92 43.74
CA SER A 569 31.13 -31.90 44.81
C SER A 569 30.48 -31.25 46.03
N THR A 570 29.52 -31.95 46.63
CA THR A 570 28.79 -31.62 47.86
C THR A 570 29.67 -31.09 49.00
N GLY A 571 30.95 -31.47 49.04
CA GLY A 571 31.94 -30.98 50.02
C GLY A 571 32.33 -29.51 49.86
N VAL A 572 32.33 -28.94 48.65
CA VAL A 572 32.70 -27.53 48.41
C VAL A 572 31.56 -26.60 48.83
N SER A 573 30.31 -26.95 48.51
CA SER A 573 29.13 -26.17 48.90
C SER A 573 28.97 -26.06 50.41
N GLN A 574 29.31 -27.12 51.16
CA GLN A 574 29.19 -27.16 52.62
C GLN A 574 30.31 -26.36 53.31
N LEU A 575 31.54 -26.38 52.77
CA LEU A 575 32.66 -25.55 53.22
C LEU A 575 32.44 -24.05 52.96
N MET A 576 31.75 -23.70 51.86
CA MET A 576 31.49 -22.31 51.47
C MET A 576 30.37 -21.63 52.27
N SER A 577 29.49 -22.39 52.92
CA SER A 577 28.47 -21.84 53.85
C SER A 577 29.06 -21.26 55.14
N MET A 578 30.30 -21.61 55.49
CA MET A 578 30.88 -21.32 56.81
C MET A 578 31.84 -20.11 56.85
N THR A 579 32.26 -19.51 55.72
CA THR A 579 33.49 -18.68 55.73
C THR A 579 33.43 -17.23 55.26
N LEU A 580 32.42 -16.69 54.56
CA LEU A 580 32.51 -15.32 54.01
C LEU A 580 31.21 -14.51 54.04
N GLY A 581 31.27 -13.30 54.61
CA GLY A 581 30.24 -12.26 54.52
C GLY A 581 30.47 -11.28 53.35
N ARG A 582 29.44 -10.47 53.03
CA ARG A 582 29.27 -9.37 52.02
C ARG A 582 29.84 -9.54 50.60
N SER A 583 31.00 -10.18 50.41
CA SER A 583 31.55 -10.67 49.13
C SER A 583 30.85 -11.91 48.57
N TYR A 584 29.84 -12.42 49.28
CA TYR A 584 29.07 -13.61 48.95
C TYR A 584 28.14 -13.43 47.73
N GLN A 585 27.47 -12.27 47.60
CA GLN A 585 26.55 -12.03 46.48
C GLN A 585 27.29 -11.88 45.14
N GLU A 586 28.36 -11.09 45.10
CA GLU A 586 29.13 -10.83 43.86
C GLU A 586 29.83 -12.09 43.31
N MET A 587 30.23 -13.03 44.18
CA MET A 587 30.82 -14.31 43.75
C MET A 587 29.76 -15.34 43.31
N LEU A 588 28.57 -15.30 43.92
CA LEU A 588 27.43 -16.13 43.47
C LEU A 588 26.87 -15.67 42.12
N ASP A 589 27.01 -14.38 41.78
CA ASP A 589 26.67 -13.81 40.47
C ASP A 589 27.49 -14.44 39.32
N THR A 590 28.61 -15.09 39.62
CA THR A 590 29.46 -15.76 38.63
C THR A 590 29.10 -17.24 38.42
N ILE A 591 28.27 -17.83 39.28
CA ILE A 591 27.87 -19.25 39.20
C ILE A 591 26.48 -19.34 38.56
N GLY A 592 26.42 -19.68 37.27
CA GLY A 592 25.17 -19.75 36.49
C GLY A 592 24.06 -20.65 37.09
N ALA A 593 24.40 -21.58 37.98
CA ALA A 593 23.42 -22.43 38.68
C ALA A 593 22.58 -21.68 39.75
N TYR A 594 23.07 -20.56 40.31
CA TYR A 594 22.37 -19.83 41.39
C TYR A 594 21.20 -18.94 40.89
N TYR A 595 21.22 -18.59 39.59
CA TYR A 595 20.23 -17.75 38.92
C TYR A 595 19.38 -18.52 37.89
N SER A 596 19.32 -19.84 38.01
CA SER A 596 18.40 -20.64 37.19
C SER A 596 17.00 -20.60 37.81
N PHE A 597 16.02 -20.08 37.07
CA PHE A 597 14.61 -20.05 37.43
C PHE A 597 13.79 -20.81 36.39
N PRO A 598 13.77 -22.16 36.43
CA PRO A 598 12.94 -22.94 35.52
C PRO A 598 11.47 -22.55 35.65
N LEU A 599 10.85 -22.32 34.49
CA LEU A 599 9.45 -21.91 34.34
C LEU A 599 8.72 -22.88 33.40
N ALA A 600 7.51 -23.27 33.78
CA ALA A 600 6.55 -23.89 32.87
C ALA A 600 5.27 -23.06 32.86
N ILE A 601 5.01 -22.36 31.77
CA ILE A 601 3.91 -21.38 31.64
C ILE A 601 2.73 -22.05 30.94
N ASP A 602 1.55 -21.99 31.53
CA ASP A 602 0.35 -22.59 30.95
C ASP A 602 -0.03 -21.87 29.65
N LYS A 603 -0.19 -22.64 28.56
CA LYS A 603 -0.46 -22.10 27.21
C LYS A 603 -1.80 -21.35 27.13
N ASN A 604 -2.76 -21.67 28.00
CA ASN A 604 -4.11 -21.10 28.02
C ASN A 604 -4.37 -20.24 29.26
N GLY A 605 -3.34 -19.99 30.08
CA GLY A 605 -3.48 -19.47 31.44
C GLY A 605 -3.44 -17.95 31.57
N ALA A 606 -3.82 -17.20 30.54
CA ALA A 606 -3.90 -15.73 30.62
C ALA A 606 -5.14 -15.31 31.41
N VAL A 607 -4.94 -14.68 32.58
CA VAL A 607 -6.00 -14.39 33.54
C VAL A 607 -5.95 -12.94 34.03
N GLY A 608 -7.11 -12.40 34.42
CA GLY A 608 -7.24 -11.17 35.20
C GLY A 608 -7.66 -11.51 36.63
N ASP A 609 -8.92 -11.27 36.96
CA ASP A 609 -9.51 -11.67 38.24
C ASP A 609 -9.77 -13.18 38.25
N ALA A 610 -9.05 -13.90 39.10
CA ALA A 610 -9.12 -15.36 39.18
C ALA A 610 -8.62 -15.88 40.53
N THR A 611 -9.11 -17.05 40.92
CA THR A 611 -8.51 -17.85 41.98
C THR A 611 -7.66 -18.95 41.36
N LEU A 612 -6.38 -18.95 41.69
CA LEU A 612 -5.38 -19.88 41.17
C LEU A 612 -5.02 -20.87 42.27
N SER A 613 -4.96 -22.17 41.94
CA SER A 613 -4.52 -23.20 42.88
C SER A 613 -3.51 -24.13 42.23
N LEU A 614 -2.51 -24.55 43.00
CA LEU A 614 -1.46 -25.48 42.54
C LEU A 614 -0.97 -26.32 43.72
N LYS A 615 -0.87 -27.64 43.52
CA LYS A 615 -0.19 -28.51 44.49
C LYS A 615 1.29 -28.63 44.15
N VAL A 616 2.13 -28.47 45.17
CA VAL A 616 3.59 -28.46 45.09
C VAL A 616 4.15 -29.42 46.14
N LYS A 617 5.11 -30.25 45.74
CA LYS A 617 5.82 -31.19 46.63
C LYS A 617 7.33 -31.08 46.41
N PRO A 618 8.04 -30.34 47.27
CA PRO A 618 9.51 -30.26 47.24
C PRO A 618 10.13 -31.63 47.55
N MET A 619 10.96 -32.15 46.66
CA MET A 619 11.47 -33.53 46.74
C MET A 619 12.95 -33.63 47.10
N SER A 620 13.82 -32.72 46.61
CA SER A 620 15.24 -32.67 46.96
C SER A 620 15.91 -31.39 46.44
N GLY A 621 17.16 -31.17 46.84
CA GLY A 621 18.02 -30.07 46.41
C GLY A 621 18.99 -29.67 47.51
N CYS A 622 20.21 -29.30 47.15
CA CYS A 622 21.27 -28.91 48.07
C CYS A 622 21.37 -27.39 48.21
N ILE A 623 21.16 -26.64 47.12
CA ILE A 623 21.17 -25.17 47.12
C ILE A 623 19.78 -24.64 47.44
N ASP A 624 18.75 -25.26 46.86
CA ASP A 624 17.37 -24.83 47.06
C ASP A 624 16.41 -26.03 47.04
N GLN A 625 15.29 -25.93 47.76
CA GLN A 625 14.20 -26.92 47.73
C GLN A 625 12.85 -26.21 47.57
N ALA A 626 12.73 -25.50 46.45
CA ALA A 626 11.62 -24.60 46.18
C ALA A 626 10.67 -25.11 45.10
N GLY A 627 9.42 -24.70 45.26
CA GLY A 627 8.40 -24.76 44.23
C GLY A 627 7.42 -23.62 44.38
N GLY A 628 6.90 -23.13 43.27
CA GLY A 628 6.02 -21.97 43.29
C GLY A 628 4.96 -21.98 42.20
N LEU A 629 3.94 -21.18 42.47
CA LEU A 629 2.86 -20.82 41.56
C LEU A 629 3.16 -19.44 40.97
N VAL A 630 3.26 -19.37 39.65
CA VAL A 630 3.47 -18.14 38.89
C VAL A 630 2.12 -17.55 38.50
N PHE A 631 2.02 -16.23 38.57
CA PHE A 631 0.84 -15.48 38.15
C PHE A 631 1.21 -14.07 37.68
N GLY A 632 0.31 -13.44 36.94
CA GLY A 632 0.55 -12.11 36.36
C GLY A 632 1.80 -12.05 35.50
N LEU A 633 2.16 -13.15 34.82
CA LEU A 633 3.32 -13.21 33.95
C LEU A 633 3.02 -12.47 32.66
N ARG A 634 3.70 -11.34 32.46
CA ARG A 634 3.61 -10.55 31.23
C ARG A 634 4.64 -11.02 30.21
N ASP A 635 5.82 -11.36 30.71
CA ASP A 635 6.94 -11.90 29.97
C ASP A 635 7.88 -12.67 30.93
N THR A 636 8.92 -13.30 30.40
CA THR A 636 9.85 -14.12 31.20
C THR A 636 10.70 -13.31 32.19
N GLY A 637 10.72 -11.98 32.09
CA GLY A 637 11.40 -11.08 33.03
C GLY A 637 10.48 -10.39 34.04
N ASN A 638 9.17 -10.39 33.80
CA ASN A 638 8.16 -9.65 34.56
C ASN A 638 6.98 -10.54 34.97
N TYR A 639 7.02 -11.05 36.20
CA TYR A 639 6.01 -11.96 36.74
C TYR A 639 6.01 -11.99 38.27
N TRP A 640 4.98 -12.61 38.85
CA TRP A 640 4.88 -12.84 40.29
C TRP A 640 4.97 -14.32 40.59
N VAL A 641 5.55 -14.66 41.74
CA VAL A 641 5.60 -16.05 42.20
C VAL A 641 5.32 -16.14 43.70
N LEU A 642 4.34 -16.96 44.05
CA LEU A 642 4.16 -17.46 45.42
C LEU A 642 5.00 -18.73 45.56
N ARG A 643 6.05 -18.68 46.38
CA ARG A 643 7.04 -19.76 46.50
C ARG A 643 7.10 -20.31 47.91
N ILE A 644 7.09 -21.63 48.06
CA ILE A 644 7.47 -22.33 49.28
C ILE A 644 8.90 -22.89 49.16
N ASN A 645 9.61 -23.01 50.29
CA ASN A 645 10.94 -23.60 50.35
C ASN A 645 11.10 -24.49 51.60
N ALA A 646 11.51 -25.74 51.39
CA ALA A 646 11.73 -26.72 52.45
C ALA A 646 13.07 -26.58 53.19
N LEU A 647 14.08 -25.92 52.60
CA LEU A 647 15.36 -25.67 53.27
C LEU A 647 15.31 -24.43 54.18
N GLU A 648 14.52 -23.43 53.79
CA GLU A 648 14.43 -22.15 54.49
C GLU A 648 13.21 -22.04 55.41
N ASP A 649 12.32 -23.04 55.42
CA ASP A 649 11.07 -23.07 56.20
C ASP A 649 10.24 -21.78 56.06
N ASN A 650 10.00 -21.37 54.81
CA ASN A 650 9.30 -20.13 54.54
C ASN A 650 8.46 -20.18 53.25
N ALA A 651 7.46 -19.30 53.21
CA ALA A 651 6.70 -18.95 52.03
C ALA A 651 6.95 -17.48 51.71
N VAL A 652 7.25 -17.19 50.45
CA VAL A 652 7.64 -15.84 50.00
C VAL A 652 6.90 -15.49 48.72
N LEU A 653 6.43 -14.26 48.64
CA LEU A 653 5.95 -13.64 47.41
C LEU A 653 7.06 -12.81 46.80
N PHE A 654 7.51 -13.20 45.61
CA PHE A 654 8.45 -12.44 44.82
C PHE A 654 7.74 -11.74 43.66
N ALA A 655 8.21 -10.53 43.35
CA ALA A 655 8.00 -9.87 42.07
C ALA A 655 9.30 -9.95 41.27
N PHE A 656 9.23 -10.42 40.03
CA PHE A 656 10.30 -10.26 39.05
C PHE A 656 9.99 -9.02 38.22
N VAL A 657 10.94 -8.08 38.19
CA VAL A 657 10.85 -6.85 37.40
C VAL A 657 12.13 -6.73 36.59
N ASP A 658 12.04 -6.84 35.27
CA ASP A 658 13.18 -6.88 34.35
C ASP A 658 14.26 -7.90 34.77
N ASN A 659 13.83 -9.15 35.01
CA ASN A 659 14.65 -10.26 35.52
C ASN A 659 15.22 -10.07 36.93
N LYS A 660 14.98 -8.92 37.58
CA LYS A 660 15.41 -8.68 38.97
C LYS A 660 14.33 -9.17 39.92
N ARG A 661 14.71 -10.11 40.76
CA ARG A 661 13.84 -10.65 41.81
C ARG A 661 13.79 -9.70 43.00
N VAL A 662 12.58 -9.31 43.39
CA VAL A 662 12.30 -8.44 44.54
C VAL A 662 11.33 -9.14 45.49
N GLU A 663 11.72 -9.29 46.75
CA GLU A 663 10.85 -9.81 47.80
C GLU A 663 9.77 -8.79 48.16
N ARG A 664 8.52 -9.23 48.27
CA ARG A 664 7.36 -8.36 48.58
C ARG A 664 6.69 -8.71 49.89
N ALA A 665 6.60 -9.99 50.20
CA ALA A 665 6.10 -10.48 51.47
C ALA A 665 6.72 -11.84 51.79
N ARG A 666 6.88 -12.13 53.09
CA ARG A 666 7.43 -13.38 53.61
C ARG A 666 6.64 -13.80 54.83
N ALA A 667 6.45 -15.12 54.97
CA ALA A 667 5.95 -15.76 56.17
C ALA A 667 6.86 -16.97 56.49
N ASP A 668 7.21 -17.12 57.76
CA ASP A 668 7.86 -18.35 58.22
C ASP A 668 6.79 -19.44 58.31
N LEU A 669 7.07 -20.57 57.65
CA LEU A 669 6.14 -21.67 57.47
C LEU A 669 6.94 -22.96 57.40
N PRO A 670 6.86 -23.85 58.40
CA PRO A 670 7.57 -25.13 58.34
C PRO A 670 7.14 -25.96 57.12
N ILE A 671 8.09 -26.28 56.24
CA ILE A 671 7.84 -27.05 55.02
C ILE A 671 8.62 -28.37 55.09
N THR A 672 7.89 -29.47 55.20
CA THR A 672 8.46 -30.81 55.23
C THR A 672 8.67 -31.34 53.81
N ARG A 673 9.91 -31.71 53.50
CA ARG A 673 10.29 -32.37 52.26
C ARG A 673 9.45 -33.63 52.01
N GLY A 674 9.02 -33.81 50.76
CA GLY A 674 8.23 -34.97 50.33
C GLY A 674 6.75 -34.90 50.69
N GLN A 675 6.26 -33.78 51.24
CA GLN A 675 4.83 -33.54 51.47
C GLN A 675 4.22 -32.61 50.43
N TRP A 676 2.93 -32.79 50.16
CA TRP A 676 2.16 -31.91 49.27
C TRP A 676 1.67 -30.68 50.02
N TYR A 677 1.84 -29.53 49.39
CA TYR A 677 1.33 -28.23 49.81
C TYR A 677 0.48 -27.64 48.70
N THR A 678 -0.68 -27.09 49.04
CA THR A 678 -1.56 -26.39 48.10
C THR A 678 -1.27 -24.90 48.20
N LEU A 679 -0.73 -24.32 47.13
CA LEU A 679 -0.54 -22.88 46.98
C LEU A 679 -1.78 -22.30 46.31
N GLU A 680 -2.35 -21.24 46.88
CA GLU A 680 -3.51 -20.56 46.30
C GLU A 680 -3.26 -19.05 46.26
N VAL A 681 -3.64 -18.43 45.13
CA VAL A 681 -3.59 -16.98 44.95
C VAL A 681 -4.94 -16.51 44.44
N ALA A 682 -5.67 -15.75 45.24
CA ALA A 682 -6.92 -15.11 44.83
C ALA A 682 -6.62 -13.68 44.38
N ILE A 683 -6.83 -13.42 43.08
CA ILE A 683 -6.56 -12.15 42.41
C ILE A 683 -7.86 -11.38 42.22
N LYS A 684 -7.88 -10.12 42.65
CA LYS A 684 -8.96 -9.18 42.37
C LYS A 684 -8.36 -7.81 42.07
N ALA A 685 -8.44 -7.41 40.81
CA ALA A 685 -7.83 -6.21 40.25
C ALA A 685 -6.31 -6.11 40.55
N ASP A 686 -5.95 -5.25 41.50
CA ASP A 686 -4.59 -4.95 41.92
C ASP A 686 -4.21 -5.62 43.25
N THR A 687 -5.07 -6.49 43.79
CA THR A 687 -4.87 -7.16 45.07
C THR A 687 -4.78 -8.68 44.89
N ALA A 688 -3.80 -9.30 45.56
CA ALA A 688 -3.59 -10.73 45.58
C ALA A 688 -3.53 -11.26 47.02
N ALA A 689 -4.41 -12.21 47.36
CA ALA A 689 -4.39 -12.91 48.64
C ALA A 689 -3.71 -14.27 48.48
N CYS A 690 -2.57 -14.46 49.14
CA CYS A 690 -1.75 -15.66 49.04
C CYS A 690 -2.03 -16.61 50.21
N ARG A 691 -2.36 -17.86 49.91
CA ARG A 691 -2.64 -18.90 50.89
C ARG A 691 -1.79 -20.14 50.66
N VAL A 692 -1.49 -20.85 51.75
CA VAL A 692 -0.89 -22.18 51.70
C VAL A 692 -1.72 -23.12 52.56
N ASN A 693 -2.16 -24.24 51.98
CA ASN A 693 -3.07 -25.21 52.60
C ASN A 693 -4.34 -24.57 53.19
N GLY A 694 -4.90 -23.57 52.47
CA GLY A 694 -6.10 -22.84 52.88
C GLY A 694 -5.87 -21.73 53.93
N VAL A 695 -4.65 -21.60 54.48
CA VAL A 695 -4.32 -20.54 55.44
C VAL A 695 -3.78 -19.32 54.69
N THR A 696 -4.44 -18.17 54.83
CA THR A 696 -3.95 -16.89 54.30
C THR A 696 -2.67 -16.49 55.02
N LEU A 697 -1.59 -16.31 54.26
CA LEU A 697 -0.30 -15.88 54.81
C LEU A 697 -0.14 -14.37 54.74
N PHE A 698 -0.49 -13.76 53.61
CA PHE A 698 -0.43 -12.32 53.41
C PHE A 698 -1.30 -11.91 52.22
N GLU A 699 -1.73 -10.65 52.24
CA GLU A 699 -2.37 -9.97 51.12
C GLU A 699 -1.41 -8.88 50.60
N HIS A 700 -1.31 -8.77 49.29
CA HIS A 700 -0.44 -7.79 48.65
C HIS A 700 -1.22 -6.98 47.62
N ARG A 701 -0.92 -5.68 47.57
CA ARG A 701 -1.46 -4.76 46.58
C ARG A 701 -0.34 -4.27 45.67
N ALA A 702 -0.45 -4.53 44.38
CA ALA A 702 0.50 -4.06 43.37
C ALA A 702 0.14 -2.65 42.88
N ALA A 703 1.10 -2.00 42.22
CA ALA A 703 0.89 -0.70 41.56
C ALA A 703 0.04 -0.81 40.27
N SER A 704 -0.10 -2.01 39.72
CA SER A 704 -0.90 -2.31 38.52
C SER A 704 -1.58 -3.68 38.69
N SER A 705 -2.56 -3.98 37.84
CA SER A 705 -3.29 -5.25 37.90
C SER A 705 -2.39 -6.46 37.66
N TYR A 706 -2.69 -7.58 38.31
CA TYR A 706 -2.00 -8.87 38.14
C TYR A 706 -2.38 -9.62 36.85
N HIS A 707 -2.81 -8.92 35.81
CA HIS A 707 -3.18 -9.53 34.55
C HIS A 707 -1.95 -10.16 33.87
N GLY A 708 -2.08 -11.41 33.43
CA GLY A 708 -1.01 -12.14 32.75
C GLY A 708 -1.17 -13.65 32.80
N HIS A 709 -0.15 -14.37 32.34
CA HIS A 709 -0.12 -15.82 32.34
C HIS A 709 0.16 -16.42 33.73
N VAL A 710 -0.22 -17.68 33.90
CA VAL A 710 0.08 -18.49 35.09
C VAL A 710 1.00 -19.64 34.75
N GLY A 711 1.64 -20.22 35.76
CA GLY A 711 2.56 -21.33 35.54
C GLY A 711 3.20 -21.90 36.80
N LEU A 712 4.20 -22.73 36.57
CA LEU A 712 4.99 -23.43 37.56
C LEU A 712 6.38 -22.80 37.62
N TRP A 713 6.97 -22.75 38.81
CA TRP A 713 8.29 -22.19 39.04
C TRP A 713 9.11 -23.02 40.00
N THR A 714 10.41 -23.13 39.74
CA THR A 714 11.38 -23.68 40.69
C THR A 714 12.71 -22.93 40.60
N LYS A 715 13.73 -23.37 41.33
CA LYS A 715 15.02 -22.68 41.44
C LYS A 715 16.20 -23.62 41.54
N ALA A 716 17.29 -23.24 40.89
CA ALA A 716 18.60 -23.88 41.01
C ALA A 716 18.52 -25.40 40.81
N ASP A 717 18.85 -26.17 41.87
CA ASP A 717 18.91 -27.62 41.87
C ASP A 717 17.68 -28.30 42.48
N SER A 718 16.62 -27.54 42.74
CA SER A 718 15.37 -28.07 43.27
C SER A 718 14.81 -29.16 42.36
N VAL A 719 14.47 -30.28 42.97
CA VAL A 719 13.65 -31.32 42.38
C VAL A 719 12.28 -31.20 43.03
N THR A 720 11.26 -30.87 42.23
CA THR A 720 9.93 -30.53 42.74
C THR A 720 8.84 -31.10 41.85
N LEU A 721 7.81 -31.66 42.50
CA LEU A 721 6.60 -32.16 41.85
C LEU A 721 5.48 -31.15 41.92
N PHE A 722 4.71 -31.08 40.83
CA PHE A 722 3.58 -30.20 40.65
C PHE A 722 2.37 -31.00 40.16
N THR A 723 1.17 -30.68 40.63
CA THR A 723 -0.07 -31.24 40.08
C THR A 723 -1.27 -30.34 40.36
N GLY A 724 -2.36 -30.55 39.63
CA GLY A 724 -3.64 -29.88 39.88
C GLY A 724 -3.60 -28.37 39.78
N LEU A 725 -2.94 -27.82 38.74
CA LEU A 725 -3.06 -26.40 38.41
C LEU A 725 -4.52 -26.11 38.00
N THR A 726 -5.22 -25.27 38.75
CA THR A 726 -6.59 -24.86 38.45
C THR A 726 -6.72 -23.35 38.40
N ILE A 727 -7.56 -22.88 37.49
CA ILE A 727 -7.88 -21.48 37.26
C ILE A 727 -9.40 -21.32 37.37
N GLU A 728 -9.87 -20.65 38.40
CA GLU A 728 -11.28 -20.32 38.59
C GLU A 728 -11.47 -18.82 38.33
N ASN A 729 -12.03 -18.48 37.16
CA ASN A 729 -12.28 -17.09 36.81
C ASN A 729 -13.37 -16.49 37.71
N GLY A 730 -13.13 -15.27 38.20
CA GLY A 730 -14.00 -14.55 39.13
C GLY A 730 -15.17 -13.81 38.48
#